data_AF-A0A7J2TX81-F1
#
_entry.id   AF-A0A7J2TX81-F1
#
_cell.length_a   1.000
_cell.length_b   1.000
_cell.length_c   1.000
_cell.angle_alpha   90.00
_cell.angle_beta   90.00
_cell.angle_gamma   90.00
#
_symmetry.space_group_name_H-M   'P 1'
#
loop_
_entity.id
_entity.type
_entity.pdbx_description
1 polymer ?
#
loop_
_entity_poly.entity_id
_entity_poly.type
_entity_poly.pdbx_seq_one_letter_code
_entity_poly.pdbx_strand_id
1 'polypeptide(L)'
;MSLTFEKIKKIEEKWQKRWEEKKVFEANADKKKSKFFITFPYPYVNGAPHIGHTFSFFRADSYARFKRLGGYNVLFPQGFHATGEPIVGTVERLKQNDASQIETFKLFGASDEDIKDFVEKGPEFVAQYWMNKWMELLKKSGMSIDWRRTFITAITPHYNKFIEWQYNTLRKKGYVVQGTHPVVWCPHCQSPTGDHDRLKGEGESPIQFYVIKFKLEGGEVLPCATLRPETVFGVTNIWVKPSEEYVVIELERERWIVSKETVEKFKDQLRDVKELEKINSDVLIGKLAENPVTKEKVPVLPAPFVDLSFGTGIVMSVPAHAPYDYIALEDLKKTEAGKKLGVENIFPKKIIELEDYKGIPAEEACKAYHIENQTQVEKLEMATEEVYKKEFHKGRMIVDPFKNIPVREAKEKTVELLKSLEALDYIWEITGLVICRCGTRCHVKILENQWFLKFSDEEWKRKVKECISMMKFYPEEIRQQFVNTVDWLENKACARKTGLGTRLPWDKEWIVETLSDSTIYMSFYTIYPYLKQIPIEKVNDELFDFIFLGKGNLKEISKKYGIKERLLEKMREEFEYFYPVDLRTSGKDLVQNHLTFYLFHHVAIWEDKKYWPRAIAVNGFVNVGGEKMSKSKGNVIPLSRLLDEFGSDLTRINIISSAEGLSDADWRGENIKTFLERIN
;
A
#
# COMPACT_ATOMS: atom_id res chain seq x y z
N MET A 1 22.54 -46.56 -9.43
CA MET A 1 22.34 -45.87 -10.72
C MET A 1 22.07 -44.41 -10.37
N SER A 2 22.95 -43.47 -10.72
CA SER A 2 22.77 -42.07 -10.29
C SER A 2 21.54 -41.42 -10.95
N LEU A 3 20.77 -40.70 -10.15
CA LEU A 3 19.74 -39.75 -10.52
C LEU A 3 20.38 -38.53 -11.18
N THR A 4 19.86 -38.17 -12.34
CA THR A 4 20.18 -36.95 -13.09
C THR A 4 18.94 -36.05 -13.12
N PHE A 5 19.11 -34.76 -13.41
CA PHE A 5 17.97 -33.83 -13.57
C PHE A 5 16.94 -34.34 -14.58
N GLU A 6 17.38 -34.93 -15.69
CA GLU A 6 16.47 -35.51 -16.70
C GLU A 6 15.66 -36.71 -16.17
N LYS A 7 16.29 -37.59 -15.38
CA LYS A 7 15.60 -38.74 -14.79
C LYS A 7 14.55 -38.28 -13.76
N ILE A 8 14.88 -37.28 -12.95
CA ILE A 8 13.94 -36.68 -11.99
C ILE A 8 12.74 -36.11 -12.73
N LYS A 9 12.94 -35.29 -13.76
CA LYS A 9 11.86 -34.72 -14.57
C LYS A 9 10.93 -35.79 -15.19
N LYS A 10 11.49 -36.90 -15.69
CA LYS A 10 10.67 -38.03 -16.19
C LYS A 10 9.81 -38.68 -15.10
N ILE A 11 10.31 -38.77 -13.87
CA ILE A 11 9.54 -39.29 -12.72
C ILE A 11 8.43 -38.30 -12.35
N GLU A 12 8.74 -37.00 -12.32
CA GLU A 12 7.78 -35.93 -12.04
C GLU A 12 6.61 -35.95 -13.04
N GLU A 13 6.90 -35.96 -14.34
CA GLU A 13 5.89 -36.00 -15.42
C GLU A 13 4.96 -37.22 -15.28
N LYS A 14 5.52 -38.40 -15.00
CA LYS A 14 4.75 -39.63 -14.78
C LYS A 14 3.74 -39.46 -13.65
N TRP A 15 4.16 -38.91 -12.51
CA TRP A 15 3.28 -38.76 -11.33
C TRP A 15 2.28 -37.63 -11.48
N GLN A 16 2.69 -36.51 -12.06
CA GLN A 16 1.81 -35.37 -12.34
C GLN A 16 0.64 -35.80 -13.24
N LYS A 17 0.93 -36.51 -14.34
CA LYS A 17 -0.09 -37.08 -15.22
C LYS A 17 -1.03 -38.02 -14.48
N ARG A 18 -0.48 -38.94 -13.67
CA ARG A 18 -1.28 -39.90 -12.89
C ARG A 18 -2.19 -39.20 -11.86
N TRP A 19 -1.72 -38.14 -11.22
CA TRP A 19 -2.50 -37.36 -10.25
C TRP A 19 -3.66 -36.63 -10.93
N GLU A 20 -3.42 -36.04 -12.11
CA GLU A 20 -4.45 -35.35 -12.89
C GLU A 20 -5.52 -36.32 -13.41
N GLU A 21 -5.12 -37.44 -14.04
CA GLU A 21 -6.05 -38.47 -14.54
C GLU A 21 -6.91 -39.08 -13.43
N LYS A 22 -6.32 -39.31 -12.25
CA LYS A 22 -7.01 -39.89 -11.09
C LYS A 22 -7.68 -38.86 -10.20
N LYS A 23 -7.56 -37.56 -10.50
CA LYS A 23 -8.20 -36.46 -9.78
C LYS A 23 -7.95 -36.50 -8.27
N VAL A 24 -6.73 -36.90 -7.86
CA VAL A 24 -6.42 -37.24 -6.46
C VAL A 24 -6.48 -36.06 -5.49
N PHE A 25 -6.45 -34.83 -6.02
CA PHE A 25 -6.51 -33.60 -5.23
C PHE A 25 -7.89 -32.93 -5.28
N GLU A 26 -8.85 -33.50 -6.01
CA GLU A 26 -10.23 -33.01 -6.02
C GLU A 26 -10.95 -33.41 -4.72
N ALA A 27 -11.26 -32.43 -3.88
CA ALA A 27 -11.92 -32.65 -2.59
C ALA A 27 -13.41 -32.25 -2.66
N ASN A 28 -14.28 -33.12 -2.18
CA ASN A 28 -15.71 -32.84 -1.94
C ASN A 28 -16.01 -33.06 -0.46
N ALA A 29 -17.11 -32.50 0.04
CA ALA A 29 -17.55 -32.70 1.41
C ALA A 29 -17.76 -34.20 1.71
N ASP A 30 -17.15 -34.67 2.80
CA ASP A 30 -17.23 -36.04 3.28
C ASP A 30 -17.33 -36.04 4.81
N LYS A 31 -18.57 -36.15 5.31
CA LYS A 31 -18.86 -36.11 6.75
C LYS A 31 -18.18 -37.23 7.56
N LYS A 32 -17.62 -38.25 6.90
CA LYS A 32 -16.87 -39.35 7.55
C LYS A 32 -15.42 -38.99 7.84
N LYS A 33 -14.89 -37.90 7.25
CA LYS A 33 -13.50 -37.47 7.41
C LYS A 33 -13.42 -36.10 8.05
N SER A 34 -12.41 -35.92 8.90
CA SER A 34 -12.02 -34.59 9.36
C SER A 34 -11.49 -33.77 8.19
N LYS A 35 -12.02 -32.56 8.04
CA LYS A 35 -11.62 -31.62 6.99
C LYS A 35 -10.35 -30.86 7.35
N PHE A 36 -9.62 -30.40 6.33
CA PHE A 36 -8.58 -29.39 6.50
C PHE A 36 -8.60 -28.43 5.31
N PHE A 37 -8.97 -27.17 5.55
CA PHE A 37 -9.07 -26.13 4.53
C PHE A 37 -7.90 -25.16 4.65
N ILE A 38 -6.99 -25.20 3.68
CA ILE A 38 -5.81 -24.34 3.60
C ILE A 38 -5.88 -23.46 2.36
N THR A 39 -5.45 -22.20 2.50
CA THR A 39 -5.44 -21.24 1.39
C THR A 39 -4.19 -20.39 1.37
N PHE A 40 -3.83 -19.97 0.17
CA PHE A 40 -2.80 -18.97 -0.12
C PHE A 40 -3.47 -17.74 -0.80
N PRO A 41 -3.02 -16.50 -0.52
CA PRO A 41 -3.43 -15.31 -1.27
C PRO A 41 -3.31 -15.51 -2.76
N TYR A 42 -4.40 -15.33 -3.51
CA TYR A 42 -4.31 -15.45 -4.95
C TYR A 42 -3.30 -14.44 -5.53
N PRO A 43 -2.39 -14.87 -6.42
CA PRO A 43 -1.38 -13.97 -6.95
C PRO A 43 -2.00 -13.02 -7.99
N TYR A 44 -1.39 -11.85 -8.14
CA TYR A 44 -1.69 -10.97 -9.27
C TYR A 44 -1.25 -11.62 -10.58
N VAL A 45 -2.10 -11.50 -11.61
CA VAL A 45 -1.82 -12.04 -12.95
C VAL A 45 -1.33 -10.97 -13.92
N ASN A 46 -0.31 -10.22 -13.50
CA ASN A 46 0.41 -9.22 -14.31
C ASN A 46 1.78 -9.72 -14.81
N GLY A 47 2.03 -11.03 -14.73
CA GLY A 47 3.28 -11.71 -15.12
C GLY A 47 3.29 -13.16 -14.64
N ALA A 48 4.30 -13.93 -15.03
CA ALA A 48 4.50 -15.31 -14.59
C ALA A 48 5.08 -15.39 -13.15
N PRO A 49 4.92 -16.52 -12.45
CA PRO A 49 5.53 -16.73 -11.14
C PRO A 49 7.06 -16.67 -11.19
N HIS A 50 7.65 -15.94 -10.25
CA HIS A 50 9.05 -16.05 -9.84
C HIS A 50 9.21 -16.73 -8.48
N ILE A 51 10.45 -16.98 -8.07
CA ILE A 51 10.80 -17.75 -6.87
C ILE A 51 10.24 -17.20 -5.54
N GLY A 52 10.06 -15.88 -5.44
CA GLY A 52 9.44 -15.25 -4.27
C GLY A 52 8.04 -15.77 -3.99
N HIS A 53 7.25 -15.99 -5.05
CA HIS A 53 5.92 -16.58 -4.91
C HIS A 53 6.02 -18.04 -4.45
N THR A 54 6.97 -18.81 -5.01
CA THR A 54 7.05 -20.24 -4.78
C THR A 54 7.42 -20.60 -3.35
N PHE A 55 8.20 -19.77 -2.66
CA PHE A 55 8.51 -19.98 -1.25
C PHE A 55 7.25 -20.08 -0.38
N SER A 56 6.30 -19.16 -0.56
CA SER A 56 5.05 -19.16 0.20
C SER A 56 4.11 -20.29 -0.28
N PHE A 57 3.97 -20.46 -1.60
CA PHE A 57 3.12 -21.48 -2.21
C PHE A 57 3.52 -22.92 -1.83
N PHE A 58 4.80 -23.25 -1.90
CA PHE A 58 5.29 -24.60 -1.66
C PHE A 58 5.22 -24.99 -0.18
N ARG A 59 5.26 -24.02 0.73
CA ARG A 59 4.98 -24.26 2.16
C ARG A 59 3.53 -24.67 2.38
N ALA A 60 2.59 -23.92 1.78
CA ALA A 60 1.17 -24.26 1.85
C ALA A 60 0.92 -25.68 1.29
N ASP A 61 1.47 -25.98 0.13
CA ASP A 61 1.32 -27.30 -0.49
C ASP A 61 1.94 -28.44 0.35
N SER A 62 3.12 -28.22 0.91
CA SER A 62 3.78 -29.20 1.77
C SER A 62 2.96 -29.51 3.01
N TYR A 63 2.38 -28.49 3.64
CA TYR A 63 1.50 -28.69 4.79
C TYR A 63 0.16 -29.33 4.40
N ALA A 64 -0.40 -28.98 3.24
CA ALA A 64 -1.58 -29.65 2.69
C ALA A 64 -1.33 -31.15 2.50
N ARG A 65 -0.18 -31.54 1.94
CA ARG A 65 0.24 -32.93 1.76
C ARG A 65 0.46 -33.64 3.10
N PHE A 66 1.12 -32.99 4.05
CA PHE A 66 1.27 -33.50 5.41
C PHE A 66 -0.08 -33.81 6.07
N LYS A 67 -1.08 -32.92 5.92
CA LYS A 67 -2.43 -33.16 6.42
C LYS A 67 -3.15 -34.30 5.71
N ARG A 68 -2.96 -34.46 4.39
CA ARG A 68 -3.50 -35.64 3.65
C ARG A 68 -2.90 -36.94 4.17
N LEU A 69 -1.58 -36.97 4.45
CA LEU A 69 -0.92 -38.14 5.06
C LEU A 69 -1.49 -38.46 6.45
N GLY A 70 -1.89 -37.43 7.21
CA GLY A 70 -2.61 -37.59 8.48
C GLY A 70 -4.08 -38.01 8.37
N GLY A 71 -4.57 -38.38 7.18
CA GLY A 71 -5.94 -38.87 6.95
C GLY A 71 -7.01 -37.80 6.77
N TYR A 72 -6.66 -36.52 6.73
CA TYR A 72 -7.62 -35.42 6.55
C TYR A 72 -8.14 -35.35 5.11
N ASN A 73 -9.40 -34.93 4.96
CA ASN A 73 -9.94 -34.48 3.69
C ASN A 73 -9.51 -33.04 3.43
N VAL A 74 -8.43 -32.87 2.64
CA VAL A 74 -7.78 -31.57 2.47
C VAL A 74 -8.30 -30.84 1.25
N LEU A 75 -8.83 -29.64 1.46
CA LEU A 75 -9.14 -28.69 0.41
C LEU A 75 -8.00 -27.67 0.31
N PHE A 76 -7.30 -27.67 -0.82
CA PHE A 76 -6.33 -26.65 -1.20
C PHE A 76 -6.69 -26.11 -2.60
N PRO A 77 -7.44 -25.00 -2.69
CA PRO A 77 -7.84 -24.40 -3.96
C PRO A 77 -6.91 -23.24 -4.34
N GLN A 78 -6.99 -22.80 -5.59
CA GLN A 78 -6.27 -21.63 -6.07
C GLN A 78 -7.13 -20.81 -7.01
N GLY A 79 -7.05 -19.49 -6.89
CA GLY A 79 -7.68 -18.50 -7.78
C GLY A 79 -6.66 -17.44 -8.16
N PHE A 80 -7.06 -16.43 -8.91
CA PHE A 80 -6.15 -15.45 -9.49
C PHE A 80 -6.72 -14.04 -9.42
N HIS A 81 -5.85 -13.07 -9.09
CA HIS A 81 -6.26 -11.69 -8.82
C HIS A 81 -5.97 -10.81 -10.04
N ALA A 82 -7.02 -10.35 -10.72
CA ALA A 82 -6.93 -9.40 -11.82
C ALA A 82 -7.50 -8.03 -11.47
N THR A 83 -8.18 -7.91 -10.32
CA THR A 83 -8.71 -6.65 -9.82
C THR A 83 -7.55 -5.71 -9.57
N GLY A 84 -7.49 -4.60 -10.29
CA GLY A 84 -6.40 -3.64 -10.17
C GLY A 84 -6.25 -2.74 -11.37
N GLU A 85 -5.43 -1.71 -11.19
CA GLU A 85 -4.83 -0.93 -12.27
C GLU A 85 -3.55 -1.53 -12.86
N PRO A 86 -2.73 -2.36 -12.16
CA PRO A 86 -1.45 -2.82 -12.72
C PRO A 86 -1.55 -3.46 -14.11
N ILE A 87 -2.57 -4.27 -14.37
CA ILE A 87 -2.75 -4.92 -15.68
C ILE A 87 -3.13 -3.89 -16.75
N VAL A 88 -4.00 -2.93 -16.41
CA VAL A 88 -4.41 -1.84 -17.31
C VAL A 88 -3.21 -0.95 -17.63
N GLY A 89 -2.46 -0.52 -16.61
CA GLY A 89 -1.26 0.30 -16.77
C GLY A 89 -0.17 -0.41 -17.57
N THR A 90 0.03 -1.71 -17.38
CA THR A 90 0.97 -2.47 -18.21
C THR A 90 0.55 -2.55 -19.67
N VAL A 91 -0.73 -2.78 -19.98
CA VAL A 91 -1.21 -2.75 -21.37
C VAL A 91 -1.02 -1.38 -22.00
N GLU A 92 -1.26 -0.30 -21.25
CA GLU A 92 -1.06 1.06 -21.74
C GLU A 92 0.42 1.35 -22.06
N ARG A 93 1.34 0.87 -21.23
CA ARG A 93 2.79 0.94 -21.53
C ARG A 93 3.18 0.15 -22.77
N LEU A 94 2.55 -1.00 -23.02
CA LEU A 94 2.80 -1.77 -24.24
C LEU A 94 2.33 -1.02 -25.49
N LYS A 95 1.18 -0.33 -25.43
CA LYS A 95 0.71 0.55 -26.53
C LYS A 95 1.69 1.69 -26.82
N GLN A 96 2.39 2.16 -25.79
CA GLN A 96 3.42 3.20 -25.90
C GLN A 96 4.80 2.65 -26.33
N ASN A 97 4.91 1.36 -26.67
CA ASN A 97 6.16 0.68 -27.03
C ASN A 97 7.26 0.82 -25.96
N ASP A 98 6.88 0.76 -24.68
CA ASP A 98 7.83 0.80 -23.56
C ASP A 98 8.75 -0.44 -23.57
N ALA A 99 10.00 -0.24 -23.98
CA ALA A 99 11.00 -1.30 -24.11
C ALA A 99 11.19 -2.11 -22.82
N SER A 100 11.22 -1.45 -21.66
CA SER A 100 11.42 -2.12 -20.37
C SER A 100 10.25 -3.05 -19.99
N GLN A 101 9.03 -2.67 -20.36
CA GLN A 101 7.84 -3.49 -20.13
C GLN A 101 7.82 -4.71 -21.05
N ILE A 102 8.21 -4.52 -22.32
CA ILE A 102 8.30 -5.60 -23.31
C ILE A 102 9.37 -6.62 -22.87
N GLU A 103 10.56 -6.15 -22.50
CA GLU A 103 11.64 -7.02 -21.99
C GLU A 103 11.21 -7.81 -20.74
N THR A 104 10.48 -7.16 -19.82
CA THR A 104 9.95 -7.84 -18.62
C THR A 104 8.99 -8.98 -18.99
N PHE A 105 8.12 -8.79 -19.98
CA PHE A 105 7.17 -9.83 -20.41
C PHE A 105 7.88 -10.96 -21.16
N LYS A 106 8.88 -10.64 -21.98
CA LYS A 106 9.74 -11.64 -22.62
C LYS A 106 10.52 -12.47 -21.61
N LEU A 107 11.03 -11.85 -20.54
CA LEU A 107 11.69 -12.55 -19.44
C LEU A 107 10.77 -13.59 -18.78
N PHE A 108 9.46 -13.30 -18.70
CA PHE A 108 8.45 -14.23 -18.19
C PHE A 108 7.92 -15.21 -19.24
N GLY A 109 8.46 -15.19 -20.46
CA GLY A 109 8.19 -16.16 -21.52
C GLY A 109 7.11 -15.74 -22.53
N ALA A 110 6.73 -14.46 -22.60
CA ALA A 110 5.87 -13.96 -23.68
C ALA A 110 6.65 -13.82 -24.99
N SER A 111 6.07 -14.27 -26.10
CA SER A 111 6.60 -14.10 -27.46
C SER A 111 6.25 -12.72 -28.04
N ASP A 112 6.88 -12.32 -29.14
CA ASP A 112 6.51 -11.07 -29.84
C ASP A 112 5.05 -11.07 -30.31
N GLU A 113 4.51 -12.24 -30.66
CA GLU A 113 3.10 -12.36 -31.02
C GLU A 113 2.18 -12.19 -29.82
N ASP A 114 2.54 -12.74 -28.67
CA ASP A 114 1.79 -12.52 -27.42
C ASP A 114 1.75 -11.03 -27.05
N ILE A 115 2.85 -10.30 -27.25
CA ILE A 115 2.90 -8.85 -26.97
C ILE A 115 1.92 -8.08 -27.87
N LYS A 116 1.82 -8.42 -29.16
CA LYS A 116 0.82 -7.82 -30.06
C LYS A 116 -0.59 -8.12 -29.57
N ASP A 117 -0.86 -9.37 -29.26
CA ASP A 117 -2.14 -9.82 -28.71
C ASP A 117 -2.52 -9.07 -27.43
N PHE A 118 -1.56 -8.78 -26.54
CA PHE A 118 -1.79 -8.01 -25.32
C PHE A 118 -2.25 -6.59 -25.59
N VAL A 119 -1.66 -5.95 -26.62
CA VAL A 119 -2.02 -4.60 -27.06
C VAL A 119 -3.42 -4.59 -27.70
N GLU A 120 -3.70 -5.56 -28.58
CA GLU A 120 -4.95 -5.62 -29.34
C GLU A 120 -6.16 -6.07 -28.51
N LYS A 121 -5.99 -7.11 -27.68
CA LYS A 121 -7.08 -7.76 -26.94
C LYS A 121 -7.29 -7.18 -25.54
N GLY A 122 -6.36 -6.36 -25.06
CA GLY A 122 -6.51 -5.55 -23.86
C GLY A 122 -6.35 -6.28 -22.51
N PRO A 123 -6.65 -5.59 -21.40
CA PRO A 123 -6.29 -6.04 -20.04
C PRO A 123 -6.89 -7.38 -19.61
N GLU A 124 -8.14 -7.67 -19.98
CA GLU A 124 -8.80 -8.93 -19.60
C GLU A 124 -8.12 -10.14 -20.24
N PHE A 125 -7.69 -10.01 -21.51
CA PHE A 125 -6.93 -11.03 -22.21
C PHE A 125 -5.57 -11.26 -21.55
N VAL A 126 -4.86 -10.19 -21.20
CA VAL A 126 -3.56 -10.28 -20.51
C VAL A 126 -3.69 -11.02 -19.17
N ALA A 127 -4.72 -10.69 -18.39
CA ALA A 127 -4.98 -11.35 -17.12
C ALA A 127 -5.26 -12.85 -17.28
N GLN A 128 -6.06 -13.21 -18.30
CA GLN A 128 -6.39 -14.59 -18.61
C GLN A 128 -5.17 -15.38 -19.14
N TYR A 129 -4.33 -14.75 -19.98
CA TYR A 129 -3.07 -15.33 -20.47
C TYR A 129 -2.15 -15.68 -19.30
N TRP A 130 -1.87 -14.71 -18.42
CA TRP A 130 -0.98 -14.94 -17.29
C TRP A 130 -1.57 -15.94 -16.30
N MET A 131 -2.89 -15.93 -16.05
CA MET A 131 -3.54 -16.98 -15.27
C MET A 131 -3.27 -18.37 -15.84
N ASN A 132 -3.44 -18.56 -17.15
CA ASN A 132 -3.18 -19.85 -17.80
C ASN A 132 -1.71 -20.26 -17.63
N LYS A 133 -0.77 -19.30 -17.77
CA LYS A 133 0.66 -19.56 -17.57
C LYS A 133 1.00 -19.93 -16.12
N TRP A 134 0.36 -19.28 -15.16
CA TRP A 134 0.47 -19.64 -13.75
C TRP A 134 -0.03 -21.07 -13.49
N MET A 135 -1.21 -21.42 -14.02
CA MET A 135 -1.78 -22.76 -13.86
C MET A 135 -0.87 -23.84 -14.47
N GLU A 136 -0.33 -23.60 -15.67
CA GLU A 136 0.64 -24.48 -16.33
C GLU A 136 1.85 -24.74 -15.41
N LEU A 137 2.49 -23.68 -14.92
CA LEU A 137 3.70 -23.79 -14.10
C LEU A 137 3.43 -24.41 -12.72
N LEU A 138 2.30 -24.09 -12.10
CA LEU A 138 1.93 -24.70 -10.81
C LEU A 138 1.61 -26.19 -10.96
N LYS A 139 0.95 -26.61 -12.04
CA LYS A 139 0.76 -28.04 -12.37
C LYS A 139 2.11 -28.74 -12.60
N LYS A 140 3.00 -28.12 -13.38
CA LYS A 140 4.36 -28.62 -13.64
C LYS A 140 5.23 -28.69 -12.37
N SER A 141 4.95 -27.86 -11.36
CA SER A 141 5.56 -27.94 -10.02
C SER A 141 4.89 -28.95 -9.08
N GLY A 142 3.97 -29.77 -9.60
CA GLY A 142 3.31 -30.84 -8.84
C GLY A 142 2.41 -30.35 -7.71
N MET A 143 1.78 -29.18 -7.83
CA MET A 143 0.94 -28.63 -6.76
C MET A 143 -0.33 -29.45 -6.53
N SER A 144 -0.69 -29.66 -5.26
CA SER A 144 -1.83 -30.47 -4.82
C SER A 144 -3.14 -29.67 -4.76
N ILE A 145 -3.43 -28.95 -5.85
CA ILE A 145 -4.55 -28.00 -5.95
C ILE A 145 -5.81 -28.66 -6.54
N ASP A 146 -6.99 -28.33 -6.00
CA ASP A 146 -8.28 -28.63 -6.63
C ASP A 146 -8.61 -27.57 -7.70
N TRP A 147 -8.20 -27.83 -8.94
CA TRP A 147 -8.34 -26.89 -10.05
C TRP A 147 -9.78 -26.60 -10.46
N ARG A 148 -10.77 -27.39 -10.04
CA ARG A 148 -12.19 -27.14 -10.36
C ARG A 148 -12.73 -25.87 -9.73
N ARG A 149 -12.06 -25.41 -8.68
CA ARG A 149 -12.38 -24.24 -7.84
C ARG A 149 -11.63 -22.97 -8.29
N THR A 150 -10.96 -23.02 -9.45
CA THR A 150 -10.20 -21.89 -10.01
C THR A 150 -11.09 -20.84 -10.64
N PHE A 151 -10.87 -19.58 -10.31
CA PHE A 151 -11.50 -18.41 -10.92
C PHE A 151 -10.51 -17.25 -10.99
N ILE A 152 -10.87 -16.23 -11.76
CA ILE A 152 -10.14 -14.97 -11.88
C ILE A 152 -11.05 -13.81 -11.47
N THR A 153 -10.57 -12.94 -10.58
CA THR A 153 -11.37 -11.78 -10.15
C THR A 153 -11.59 -10.79 -11.30
N ALA A 154 -12.53 -9.86 -11.14
CA ALA A 154 -12.98 -8.88 -12.15
C ALA A 154 -13.65 -9.48 -13.39
N ILE A 155 -13.12 -10.59 -13.92
CA ILE A 155 -13.55 -11.23 -15.16
C ILE A 155 -14.63 -12.30 -14.89
N THR A 156 -14.52 -13.08 -13.81
CA THR A 156 -15.50 -14.14 -13.51
C THR A 156 -16.84 -13.53 -13.03
N PRO A 157 -17.95 -13.65 -13.78
CA PRO A 157 -19.21 -12.97 -13.43
C PRO A 157 -19.79 -13.43 -12.08
N HIS A 158 -19.72 -14.74 -11.78
CA HIS A 158 -20.17 -15.29 -10.50
C HIS A 158 -19.39 -14.73 -9.31
N TYR A 159 -18.10 -14.43 -9.50
CA TYR A 159 -17.28 -13.79 -8.47
C TYR A 159 -17.69 -12.34 -8.27
N ASN A 160 -17.97 -11.60 -9.35
CA ASN A 160 -18.49 -10.24 -9.26
C ASN A 160 -19.80 -10.20 -8.47
N LYS A 161 -20.73 -11.14 -8.71
CA LYS A 161 -21.96 -11.26 -7.89
C LYS A 161 -21.70 -11.55 -6.41
N PHE A 162 -20.68 -12.35 -6.11
CA PHE A 162 -20.26 -12.62 -4.74
C PHE A 162 -19.73 -11.35 -4.04
N ILE A 163 -18.94 -10.54 -4.74
CA ILE A 163 -18.45 -9.25 -4.21
C ILE A 163 -19.58 -8.23 -4.06
N GLU A 164 -20.54 -8.20 -4.99
CA GLU A 164 -21.77 -7.38 -4.86
C GLU A 164 -22.52 -7.72 -3.56
N TRP A 165 -22.76 -9.02 -3.29
CA TRP A 165 -23.40 -9.49 -2.06
C TRP A 165 -22.61 -9.12 -0.80
N GLN A 166 -21.29 -9.32 -0.82
CA GLN A 166 -20.42 -8.97 0.29
C GLN A 166 -20.59 -7.49 0.66
N TYR A 167 -20.50 -6.61 -0.33
CA TYR A 167 -20.58 -5.17 -0.13
C TYR A 167 -21.97 -4.69 0.26
N ASN A 168 -23.02 -5.28 -0.32
CA ASN A 168 -24.40 -5.04 0.13
C ASN A 168 -24.55 -5.39 1.61
N THR A 169 -23.97 -6.51 2.06
CA THR A 169 -24.02 -6.96 3.45
C THR A 169 -23.25 -6.01 4.37
N LEU A 170 -22.03 -5.63 4.01
CA LEU A 170 -21.22 -4.69 4.79
C LEU A 170 -21.89 -3.31 4.89
N ARG A 171 -22.48 -2.81 3.80
CA ARG A 171 -23.21 -1.54 3.78
C ARG A 171 -24.46 -1.59 4.66
N LYS A 172 -25.26 -2.67 4.60
CA LYS A 172 -26.42 -2.87 5.48
C LYS A 172 -26.03 -2.85 6.98
N LYS A 173 -24.79 -3.25 7.30
CA LYS A 173 -24.22 -3.21 8.66
C LYS A 173 -23.55 -1.88 9.04
N GLY A 174 -23.54 -0.89 8.15
CA GLY A 174 -22.94 0.43 8.41
C GLY A 174 -21.40 0.46 8.30
N TYR A 175 -20.78 -0.60 7.77
CA TYR A 175 -19.32 -0.69 7.63
C TYR A 175 -18.78 -0.08 6.33
N VAL A 176 -19.65 0.27 5.39
CA VAL A 176 -19.29 0.99 4.17
C VAL A 176 -19.89 2.39 4.23
N VAL A 177 -19.02 3.39 4.32
CA VAL A 177 -19.38 4.80 4.50
C VAL A 177 -18.79 5.64 3.38
N GLN A 178 -19.36 6.82 3.16
CA GLN A 178 -18.86 7.79 2.19
C GLN A 178 -18.19 8.94 2.94
N GLY A 179 -17.09 9.45 2.41
CA GLY A 179 -16.36 10.56 3.00
C GLY A 179 -15.46 11.25 2.00
N THR A 180 -14.62 12.15 2.50
CA THR A 180 -13.59 12.83 1.73
C THR A 180 -12.26 12.09 1.85
N HIS A 181 -11.51 11.96 0.75
CA HIS A 181 -10.19 11.31 0.77
C HIS A 181 -9.14 12.15 0.05
N PRO A 182 -7.99 12.45 0.69
CA PRO A 182 -6.86 13.01 -0.03
C PRO A 182 -6.24 11.93 -0.93
N VAL A 183 -6.05 12.25 -2.21
CA VAL A 183 -5.35 11.41 -3.18
C VAL A 183 -4.26 12.20 -3.87
N VAL A 184 -3.19 11.51 -4.27
CA VAL A 184 -2.26 12.06 -5.26
C VAL A 184 -3.03 12.19 -6.58
N TRP A 185 -3.00 13.37 -7.17
CA TRP A 185 -3.82 13.74 -8.32
C TRP A 185 -2.95 14.32 -9.44
N CYS A 186 -3.20 13.89 -10.67
CA CYS A 186 -2.59 14.49 -11.85
C CYS A 186 -3.55 15.53 -12.45
N PRO A 187 -3.19 16.83 -12.46
CA PRO A 187 -4.05 17.87 -13.02
C PRO A 187 -4.22 17.76 -14.54
N HIS A 188 -3.28 17.13 -15.25
CA HIS A 188 -3.39 16.92 -16.69
C HIS A 188 -4.32 15.73 -17.02
N CYS A 189 -4.12 14.59 -16.36
CA CYS A 189 -4.94 13.39 -16.60
C CYS A 189 -6.32 13.47 -15.94
N GLN A 190 -6.53 14.41 -15.01
CA GLN A 190 -7.76 14.54 -14.22
C GLN A 190 -8.14 13.21 -13.53
N SER A 191 -7.14 12.55 -12.95
CA SER A 191 -7.31 11.27 -12.27
C SER A 191 -6.42 11.14 -11.04
N PRO A 192 -6.80 10.30 -10.05
CA PRO A 192 -5.88 9.87 -9.01
C PRO A 192 -4.67 9.17 -9.67
N THR A 193 -3.49 9.38 -9.12
CA THR A 193 -2.23 8.78 -9.61
C THR A 193 -1.74 7.79 -8.57
N GLY A 194 -2.08 6.51 -8.75
CA GLY A 194 -1.56 5.42 -7.93
C GLY A 194 -0.05 5.25 -8.11
N ASP A 195 0.62 4.50 -7.22
CA ASP A 195 2.08 4.30 -7.29
C ASP A 195 2.54 3.85 -8.67
N HIS A 196 1.82 2.92 -9.29
CA HIS A 196 2.20 2.37 -10.59
C HIS A 196 1.98 3.31 -11.79
N ASP A 197 1.25 4.41 -11.59
CA ASP A 197 0.99 5.45 -12.60
C ASP A 197 2.00 6.60 -12.54
N ARG A 198 3.02 6.48 -11.68
CA ARG A 198 4.06 7.50 -11.46
C ARG A 198 5.35 7.16 -12.23
N LEU A 199 6.02 8.18 -12.73
CA LEU A 199 7.42 8.13 -13.20
C LEU A 199 8.40 8.35 -12.04
N LYS A 200 8.00 9.17 -11.07
CA LYS A 200 8.80 9.49 -9.88
C LYS A 200 7.86 9.60 -8.67
N GLY A 201 8.34 9.19 -7.50
CA GLY A 201 7.58 9.25 -6.25
C GLY A 201 6.68 8.05 -6.00
N GLU A 202 7.09 6.84 -6.40
CA GLU A 202 6.44 5.61 -5.92
C GLU A 202 6.58 5.50 -4.39
N GLY A 203 5.48 5.19 -3.69
CA GLY A 203 5.44 5.10 -2.22
C GLY A 203 5.13 6.42 -1.52
N GLU A 204 5.18 7.55 -2.24
CA GLU A 204 4.74 8.85 -1.73
C GLU A 204 3.23 8.84 -1.45
N SER A 205 2.80 9.43 -0.34
CA SER A 205 1.38 9.49 0.03
C SER A 205 1.01 10.87 0.54
N PRO A 206 -0.25 11.30 0.38
CA PRO A 206 -0.71 12.56 0.97
C PRO A 206 -0.56 12.52 2.49
N ILE A 207 0.06 13.54 3.06
CA ILE A 207 0.14 13.77 4.50
C ILE A 207 -0.30 15.19 4.84
N GLN A 208 -0.75 15.41 6.09
CA GLN A 208 -1.06 16.76 6.54
C GLN A 208 0.20 17.46 7.03
N PHE A 209 0.48 18.61 6.43
CA PHE A 209 1.44 19.59 6.92
C PHE A 209 0.74 20.58 7.85
N TYR A 210 1.46 21.03 8.86
CA TYR A 210 1.04 22.14 9.70
C TYR A 210 1.32 23.44 8.97
N VAL A 211 0.37 24.37 9.01
CA VAL A 211 0.52 25.71 8.46
C VAL A 211 0.49 26.69 9.63
N ILE A 212 1.65 27.27 9.94
CA ILE A 212 1.80 28.22 11.05
C ILE A 212 1.59 29.63 10.52
N LYS A 213 0.65 30.36 11.13
CA LYS A 213 0.24 31.70 10.71
C LYS A 213 1.15 32.78 11.31
N PHE A 214 2.11 33.29 10.54
CA PHE A 214 2.88 34.49 10.90
C PHE A 214 2.12 35.73 10.41
N LYS A 215 2.17 36.86 11.13
CA LYS A 215 1.41 38.07 10.77
C LYS A 215 2.32 39.23 10.39
N LEU A 216 2.10 39.86 9.25
CA LEU A 216 2.71 41.13 8.88
C LEU A 216 2.06 42.29 9.67
N GLU A 217 2.73 43.44 9.72
CA GLU A 217 2.20 44.64 10.39
C GLU A 217 0.88 45.14 9.78
N GLY A 218 0.63 44.88 8.49
CA GLY A 218 -0.64 45.19 7.81
C GLY A 218 -1.79 44.24 8.15
N GLY A 219 -1.53 43.19 8.93
CA GLY A 219 -2.50 42.17 9.30
C GLY A 219 -2.58 40.97 8.34
N GLU A 220 -1.88 41.02 7.21
CA GLU A 220 -1.79 39.87 6.30
C GLU A 220 -1.01 38.70 6.93
N VAL A 221 -1.47 37.48 6.65
CA VAL A 221 -0.88 36.24 7.15
C VAL A 221 0.13 35.71 6.14
N LEU A 222 1.31 35.33 6.65
CA LEU A 222 2.32 34.52 5.98
C LEU A 222 2.22 33.07 6.50
N PRO A 223 1.44 32.20 5.83
CA PRO A 223 1.23 30.83 6.23
C PRO A 223 2.46 29.96 5.92
N CYS A 224 3.18 29.52 6.94
CA CYS A 224 4.40 28.72 6.78
C CYS A 224 4.11 27.23 6.95
N ALA A 225 4.31 26.43 5.89
CA ALA A 225 4.09 24.98 5.94
C ALA A 225 5.29 24.24 6.56
N THR A 226 5.04 23.32 7.51
CA THR A 226 6.08 22.53 8.17
C THR A 226 5.56 21.18 8.69
N LEU A 227 6.47 20.19 8.84
CA LEU A 227 6.22 18.93 9.57
C LEU A 227 6.75 18.95 11.01
N ARG A 228 7.45 20.03 11.37
CA ARG A 228 8.15 20.22 12.63
C ARG A 228 7.59 21.45 13.35
N PRO A 229 6.34 21.43 13.81
CA PRO A 229 5.74 22.59 14.45
C PRO A 229 6.49 23.00 15.72
N GLU A 230 7.15 22.05 16.40
CA GLU A 230 7.97 22.31 17.59
C GLU A 230 9.15 23.25 17.32
N THR A 231 9.57 23.42 16.06
CA THR A 231 10.70 24.29 15.74
C THR A 231 10.34 25.77 15.63
N VAL A 232 9.05 26.11 15.76
CA VAL A 232 8.55 27.50 15.71
C VAL A 232 9.24 28.45 16.71
N PHE A 233 9.73 27.92 17.83
CA PHE A 233 10.48 28.69 18.85
C PHE A 233 11.87 29.15 18.37
N GLY A 234 12.43 28.49 17.36
CA GLY A 234 13.77 28.76 16.84
C GLY A 234 13.77 29.56 15.55
N VAL A 235 12.62 30.09 15.14
CA VAL A 235 12.49 30.81 13.86
C VAL A 235 13.27 32.12 13.91
N THR A 236 14.12 32.34 12.90
CA THR A 236 14.96 33.55 12.80
C THR A 236 14.51 34.50 11.70
N ASN A 237 13.88 33.98 10.66
CA ASN A 237 13.38 34.73 9.49
C ASN A 237 12.34 33.89 8.73
N ILE A 238 11.65 34.52 7.79
CA ILE A 238 10.76 33.86 6.83
C ILE A 238 11.43 33.90 5.46
N TRP A 239 11.31 32.82 4.69
CA TRP A 239 11.82 32.72 3.33
C TRP A 239 10.70 32.88 2.31
N VAL A 240 10.99 33.68 1.28
CA VAL A 240 10.18 33.79 0.06
C VAL A 240 11.09 33.70 -1.16
N LYS A 241 10.60 33.08 -2.24
CA LYS A 241 11.32 33.09 -3.52
C LYS A 241 11.26 34.50 -4.14
N PRO A 242 12.41 35.16 -4.42
CA PRO A 242 12.46 36.54 -4.92
C PRO A 242 12.02 36.65 -6.39
N SER A 243 11.55 37.85 -6.78
CA SER A 243 11.09 38.19 -8.13
C SER A 243 10.00 37.28 -8.73
N GLU A 244 9.21 36.60 -7.88
CA GLU A 244 8.14 35.69 -8.29
C GLU A 244 6.74 36.23 -7.93
N GLU A 245 5.70 35.71 -8.60
CA GLU A 245 4.30 36.07 -8.36
C GLU A 245 3.73 35.31 -7.15
N TYR A 246 3.21 36.06 -6.16
CA TYR A 246 2.42 35.58 -5.04
C TYR A 246 1.00 36.15 -5.15
N VAL A 247 0.05 35.53 -4.46
CA VAL A 247 -1.36 35.91 -4.49
C VAL A 247 -1.82 36.20 -3.08
N VAL A 248 -2.48 37.35 -2.91
CA VAL A 248 -3.24 37.65 -1.69
C VAL A 248 -4.62 37.03 -1.86
N ILE A 249 -4.98 36.15 -0.93
CA ILE A 249 -6.25 35.43 -0.90
C ILE A 249 -7.03 35.79 0.36
N GLU A 250 -8.35 35.70 0.29
CA GLU A 250 -9.24 35.64 1.44
C GLU A 250 -9.54 34.17 1.73
N LEU A 251 -9.23 33.75 2.96
CA LEU A 251 -9.44 32.39 3.45
C LEU A 251 -9.87 32.46 4.91
N GLU A 252 -11.04 31.91 5.25
CA GLU A 252 -11.59 31.93 6.62
C GLU A 252 -11.66 33.34 7.24
N ARG A 253 -11.96 34.36 6.40
CA ARG A 253 -12.00 35.80 6.77
C ARG A 253 -10.64 36.41 7.13
N GLU A 254 -9.55 35.72 6.86
CA GLU A 254 -8.18 36.25 6.95
C GLU A 254 -7.63 36.54 5.55
N ARG A 255 -6.72 37.52 5.45
CA ARG A 255 -5.96 37.79 4.22
C ARG A 255 -4.63 37.05 4.28
N TRP A 256 -4.46 36.05 3.44
CA TRP A 256 -3.22 35.27 3.37
C TRP A 256 -2.44 35.62 2.11
N ILE A 257 -1.12 35.53 2.19
CA ILE A 257 -0.24 35.62 1.03
C ILE A 257 0.30 34.22 0.76
N VAL A 258 0.12 33.69 -0.44
CA VAL A 258 0.57 32.34 -0.82
C VAL A 258 1.14 32.33 -2.24
N SER A 259 1.83 31.26 -2.62
CA SER A 259 2.17 31.05 -4.03
C SER A 259 0.92 30.87 -4.88
N LYS A 260 1.04 31.16 -6.18
CA LYS A 260 -0.05 30.95 -7.15
C LYS A 260 -0.52 29.49 -7.19
N GLU A 261 0.40 28.55 -7.12
CA GLU A 261 0.13 27.10 -7.14
C GLU A 261 -0.69 26.65 -5.92
N THR A 262 -0.52 27.33 -4.78
CA THR A 262 -1.25 27.03 -3.54
C THR A 262 -2.74 27.30 -3.67
N VAL A 263 -3.12 28.30 -4.47
CA VAL A 263 -4.54 28.63 -4.69
C VAL A 263 -5.29 27.44 -5.31
N GLU A 264 -4.71 26.82 -6.34
CA GLU A 264 -5.30 25.63 -6.98
C GLU A 264 -5.31 24.42 -6.04
N LYS A 265 -4.27 24.24 -5.22
CA LYS A 265 -4.28 23.21 -4.17
C LYS A 265 -5.41 23.40 -3.17
N PHE A 266 -5.64 24.63 -2.71
CA PHE A 266 -6.72 24.93 -1.78
C PHE A 266 -8.10 24.65 -2.40
N LYS A 267 -8.31 25.01 -3.67
CA LYS A 267 -9.53 24.64 -4.40
C LYS A 267 -9.70 23.11 -4.48
N ASP A 268 -8.65 22.39 -4.87
CA ASP A 268 -8.67 20.92 -4.95
C ASP A 268 -8.74 20.23 -3.57
N GLN A 269 -8.48 20.94 -2.48
CA GLN A 269 -8.65 20.49 -1.10
C GLN A 269 -9.94 21.01 -0.47
N LEU A 270 -10.92 21.41 -1.29
CA LEU A 270 -12.26 21.84 -0.88
C LEU A 270 -12.26 23.04 0.08
N ARG A 271 -11.26 23.91 -0.03
CA ARG A 271 -11.20 25.15 0.76
C ARG A 271 -11.86 26.29 -0.02
N ASP A 272 -12.64 27.09 0.69
CA ASP A 272 -13.27 28.31 0.15
C ASP A 272 -12.24 29.43 0.08
N VAL A 273 -11.52 29.48 -1.05
CA VAL A 273 -10.47 30.47 -1.31
C VAL A 273 -10.94 31.49 -2.33
N LYS A 274 -10.75 32.77 -2.03
CA LYS A 274 -11.05 33.87 -2.94
C LYS A 274 -9.80 34.69 -3.23
N GLU A 275 -9.42 34.75 -4.49
CA GLU A 275 -8.28 35.55 -4.95
C GLU A 275 -8.65 37.05 -4.89
N LEU A 276 -7.80 37.85 -4.24
CA LEU A 276 -8.00 39.30 -4.09
C LEU A 276 -7.10 40.08 -5.04
N GLU A 277 -5.79 39.86 -4.95
CA GLU A 277 -4.79 40.57 -5.76
C GLU A 277 -3.52 39.74 -5.95
N LYS A 278 -2.74 40.10 -6.98
CA LYS A 278 -1.43 39.50 -7.25
C LYS A 278 -0.33 40.48 -6.86
N ILE A 279 0.70 39.98 -6.20
CA ILE A 279 1.84 40.78 -5.76
C ILE A 279 3.14 40.12 -6.20
N ASN A 280 4.18 40.93 -6.41
CA ASN A 280 5.53 40.41 -6.58
C ASN A 280 6.16 40.23 -5.19
N SER A 281 6.81 39.09 -4.95
CA SER A 281 7.52 38.77 -3.71
C SER A 281 8.48 39.86 -3.21
N ASP A 282 9.01 40.70 -4.10
CA ASP A 282 9.95 41.77 -3.76
C ASP A 282 9.34 42.81 -2.80
N VAL A 283 8.00 42.95 -2.79
CA VAL A 283 7.31 43.84 -1.82
C VAL A 283 7.22 43.24 -0.41
N LEU A 284 7.54 41.96 -0.25
CA LEU A 284 7.56 41.26 1.04
C LEU A 284 8.94 41.32 1.67
N ILE A 285 9.99 41.31 0.85
CA ILE A 285 11.38 41.28 1.31
C ILE A 285 11.67 42.50 2.18
N GLY A 286 12.24 42.26 3.37
CA GLY A 286 12.57 43.28 4.37
C GLY A 286 11.41 43.66 5.29
N LYS A 287 10.18 43.20 5.03
CA LYS A 287 9.08 43.34 6.01
C LYS A 287 9.33 42.46 7.23
N LEU A 288 8.69 42.81 8.34
CA LEU A 288 8.71 42.03 9.58
C LEU A 288 7.42 41.22 9.72
N ALA A 289 7.57 39.95 10.09
CA ALA A 289 6.49 39.04 10.41
C ALA A 289 6.57 38.65 11.89
N GLU A 290 5.46 38.74 12.61
CA GLU A 290 5.37 38.34 14.00
C GLU A 290 5.20 36.82 14.12
N ASN A 291 6.05 36.20 14.94
CA ASN A 291 5.92 34.80 15.33
C ASN A 291 4.73 34.63 16.29
N PRO A 292 3.76 33.76 15.97
CA PRO A 292 2.54 33.65 16.79
C PRO A 292 2.80 33.16 18.21
N VAL A 293 3.88 32.40 18.42
CA VAL A 293 4.24 31.79 19.71
C VAL A 293 5.15 32.69 20.51
N THR A 294 6.29 33.11 19.94
CA THR A 294 7.31 33.89 20.68
C THR A 294 7.02 35.39 20.71
N LYS A 295 6.11 35.87 19.86
CA LYS A 295 5.83 37.30 19.61
C LYS A 295 7.02 38.11 19.08
N GLU A 296 8.12 37.44 18.76
CA GLU A 296 9.26 38.07 18.13
C GLU A 296 8.93 38.42 16.68
N LYS A 297 9.35 39.61 16.25
CA LYS A 297 9.30 40.04 14.86
C LYS A 297 10.53 39.56 14.12
N VAL A 298 10.34 38.78 13.07
CA VAL A 298 11.41 38.22 12.23
C VAL A 298 11.33 38.77 10.80
N PRO A 299 12.46 39.01 10.12
CA PRO A 299 12.45 39.57 8.77
C PRO A 299 12.04 38.53 7.72
N VAL A 300 11.42 39.01 6.64
CA VAL A 300 11.20 38.24 5.42
C VAL A 300 12.41 38.42 4.49
N LEU A 301 13.04 37.32 4.09
CA LEU A 301 14.29 37.31 3.33
C LEU A 301 14.14 36.51 2.01
N PRO A 302 14.94 36.84 0.98
CA PRO A 302 14.91 36.14 -0.30
C PRO A 302 15.62 34.79 -0.23
N ALA A 303 15.01 33.77 -0.82
CA ALA A 303 15.54 32.41 -0.91
C ALA A 303 15.17 31.76 -2.26
N PRO A 304 16.10 31.69 -3.22
CA PRO A 304 15.85 31.08 -4.53
C PRO A 304 15.46 29.59 -4.47
N PHE A 305 15.82 28.89 -3.39
CA PHE A 305 15.54 27.46 -3.21
C PHE A 305 14.09 27.13 -2.85
N VAL A 306 13.28 28.13 -2.45
CA VAL A 306 11.88 27.92 -2.07
C VAL A 306 11.10 27.39 -3.27
N ASP A 307 10.48 26.21 -3.15
CA ASP A 307 9.61 25.64 -4.18
C ASP A 307 8.19 26.20 -4.04
N LEU A 308 7.78 27.05 -4.98
CA LEU A 308 6.43 27.66 -5.01
C LEU A 308 5.32 26.62 -5.13
N SER A 309 5.63 25.44 -5.68
CA SER A 309 4.69 24.35 -5.84
C SER A 309 4.67 23.38 -4.64
N PHE A 310 5.38 23.67 -3.55
CA PHE A 310 5.37 22.89 -2.31
C PHE A 310 4.80 23.70 -1.14
N GLY A 311 3.92 23.08 -0.34
CA GLY A 311 3.25 23.76 0.76
C GLY A 311 2.53 25.01 0.27
N THR A 312 2.82 26.15 0.91
CA THR A 312 2.26 27.48 0.63
C THR A 312 3.18 28.38 -0.22
N GLY A 313 4.38 27.90 -0.55
CA GLY A 313 5.46 28.72 -1.10
C GLY A 313 6.12 29.68 -0.11
N ILE A 314 5.82 29.57 1.19
CA ILE A 314 6.44 30.36 2.26
C ILE A 314 6.99 29.42 3.32
N VAL A 315 8.25 29.64 3.72
CA VAL A 315 8.96 28.75 4.63
C VAL A 315 9.41 29.53 5.87
N MET A 316 9.16 28.99 7.06
CA MET A 316 9.76 29.52 8.29
C MET A 316 11.17 28.98 8.44
N SER A 317 12.14 29.85 8.69
CA SER A 317 13.55 29.46 8.76
C SER A 317 13.97 29.14 10.18
N VAL A 318 14.53 27.94 10.40
CA VAL A 318 15.12 27.51 11.68
C VAL A 318 16.56 27.05 11.47
N PRO A 319 17.52 27.98 11.25
CA PRO A 319 18.91 27.69 10.88
C PRO A 319 19.67 26.82 11.87
N ALA A 320 19.19 26.68 13.12
CA ALA A 320 19.86 25.83 14.09
C ALA A 320 19.60 24.33 13.86
N HIS A 321 18.46 24.00 13.26
CA HIS A 321 17.91 22.65 13.20
C HIS A 321 17.61 22.19 11.76
N ALA A 322 17.71 23.08 10.78
CA ALA A 322 17.54 22.79 9.36
C ALA A 322 18.79 23.19 8.56
N PRO A 323 19.56 22.22 8.02
CA PRO A 323 20.74 22.48 7.18
C PRO A 323 20.48 23.40 5.97
N TYR A 324 19.32 23.27 5.33
CA TYR A 324 18.88 24.17 4.24
C TYR A 324 18.83 25.64 4.70
N ASP A 325 18.23 25.89 5.86
CA ASP A 325 18.10 27.22 6.42
C ASP A 325 19.44 27.81 6.82
N TYR A 326 20.30 26.98 7.42
CA TYR A 326 21.65 27.38 7.81
C TYR A 326 22.46 27.84 6.60
N ILE A 327 22.55 27.02 5.55
CA ILE A 327 23.37 27.36 4.38
C ILE A 327 22.77 28.53 3.60
N ALA A 328 21.44 28.64 3.54
CA ALA A 328 20.78 29.75 2.86
C ALA A 328 21.07 31.08 3.55
N LEU A 329 21.05 31.09 4.88
CA LEU A 329 21.41 32.26 5.67
C LEU A 329 22.88 32.65 5.47
N GLU A 330 23.80 31.67 5.53
CA GLU A 330 25.23 31.90 5.34
C GLU A 330 25.58 32.40 3.93
N ASP A 331 24.93 31.88 2.90
CA ASP A 331 25.10 32.38 1.54
C ASP A 331 24.55 33.80 1.38
N LEU A 332 23.38 34.08 1.96
CA LEU A 332 22.78 35.41 1.88
C LEU A 332 23.64 36.46 2.57
N LYS A 333 24.29 36.14 3.71
CA LYS A 333 25.26 37.02 4.39
C LYS A 333 26.42 37.47 3.50
N LYS A 334 26.82 36.66 2.52
CA LYS A 334 27.90 36.98 1.57
C LYS A 334 27.48 37.97 0.49
N THR A 335 26.17 38.17 0.29
CA THR A 335 25.63 39.01 -0.79
C THR A 335 25.45 40.48 -0.36
N GLU A 336 25.48 41.42 -1.32
CA GLU A 336 25.17 42.83 -1.05
C GLU A 336 23.71 43.02 -0.59
N ALA A 337 22.78 42.23 -1.12
CA ALA A 337 21.39 42.25 -0.71
C ALA A 337 21.23 41.84 0.76
N GLY A 338 21.91 40.77 1.20
CA GLY A 338 21.90 40.34 2.60
C GLY A 338 22.49 41.37 3.55
N LYS A 339 23.56 42.07 3.14
CA LYS A 339 24.12 43.20 3.91
C LYS A 339 23.12 44.35 4.06
N LYS A 340 22.43 44.74 2.98
CA LYS A 340 21.37 45.77 3.03
C LYS A 340 20.20 45.38 3.93
N LEU A 341 19.89 44.09 4.00
CA LEU A 341 18.82 43.53 4.85
C LEU A 341 19.28 43.24 6.29
N GLY A 342 20.54 43.53 6.65
CA GLY A 342 21.06 43.34 8.01
C GLY A 342 21.17 41.87 8.45
N VAL A 343 21.31 40.94 7.50
CA VAL A 343 21.33 39.48 7.75
C VAL A 343 22.53 39.04 8.61
N GLU A 344 23.59 39.85 8.65
CA GLU A 344 24.76 39.65 9.52
C GLU A 344 24.42 39.62 11.01
N ASN A 345 23.28 40.20 11.41
CA ASN A 345 22.81 40.21 12.80
C ASN A 345 21.87 39.03 13.13
N ILE A 346 21.67 38.11 12.19
CA ILE A 346 20.79 36.95 12.36
C ILE A 346 21.63 35.72 12.69
N PHE A 347 21.36 35.14 13.86
CA PHE A 347 22.10 34.00 14.40
C PHE A 347 21.17 32.80 14.63
N PRO A 348 21.63 31.56 14.35
CA PRO A 348 20.87 30.34 14.65
C PRO A 348 20.48 30.26 16.14
N LYS A 349 19.20 29.99 16.42
CA LYS A 349 18.67 29.79 17.78
C LYS A 349 18.56 28.30 18.09
N LYS A 350 19.48 27.76 18.89
CA LYS A 350 19.39 26.37 19.37
C LYS A 350 18.20 26.24 20.31
N ILE A 351 17.27 25.34 20.00
CA ILE A 351 16.05 25.06 20.79
C ILE A 351 15.90 23.59 21.15
N ILE A 352 16.69 22.70 20.53
CA ILE A 352 16.76 21.26 20.82
C ILE A 352 18.19 20.90 21.21
N GLU A 353 18.33 20.17 22.31
CA GLU A 353 19.57 19.54 22.73
C GLU A 353 19.62 18.10 22.21
N LEU A 354 20.79 17.71 21.70
CA LEU A 354 21.06 16.36 21.23
C LEU A 354 22.49 15.99 21.63
N GLU A 355 22.68 14.87 22.32
CA GLU A 355 24.01 14.44 22.79
C GLU A 355 25.04 14.28 21.66
N ASP A 356 24.58 13.93 20.45
CA ASP A 356 25.46 13.72 19.30
C ASP A 356 26.02 15.05 18.72
N TYR A 357 25.48 16.22 19.08
CA TYR A 357 25.94 17.55 18.60
C TYR A 357 26.25 18.50 19.75
N LYS A 358 27.47 19.06 19.80
CA LYS A 358 27.89 19.94 20.92
C LYS A 358 27.49 21.41 20.69
N GLY A 359 27.43 21.85 19.44
CA GLY A 359 27.07 23.20 19.01
C GLY A 359 25.70 23.23 18.34
N ILE A 360 25.64 23.87 17.17
CA ILE A 360 24.43 23.98 16.33
C ILE A 360 24.31 22.73 15.45
N PRO A 361 23.25 21.90 15.60
CA PRO A 361 23.10 20.65 14.83
C PRO A 361 23.20 20.82 13.32
N ALA A 362 22.52 21.83 12.75
CA ALA A 362 22.54 22.08 11.32
C ALA A 362 23.93 22.47 10.80
N GLU A 363 24.69 23.27 11.55
CA GLU A 363 26.06 23.67 11.21
C GLU A 363 27.00 22.47 11.22
N GLU A 364 26.94 21.64 12.28
CA GLU A 364 27.78 20.45 12.40
C GLU A 364 27.45 19.43 11.30
N ALA A 365 26.18 19.26 10.94
CA ALA A 365 25.76 18.43 9.83
C ALA A 365 26.27 18.97 8.49
N CYS A 366 26.14 20.28 8.21
CA CYS A 366 26.70 20.89 7.00
C CYS A 366 28.22 20.68 6.88
N LYS A 367 28.95 20.80 8.00
CA LYS A 367 30.40 20.51 8.03
C LYS A 367 30.71 19.05 7.76
N ALA A 368 29.98 18.12 8.38
CA ALA A 368 30.17 16.68 8.21
C ALA A 368 29.94 16.20 6.77
N TYR A 369 28.95 16.79 6.07
CA TYR A 369 28.64 16.48 4.68
C TYR A 369 29.44 17.30 3.65
N HIS A 370 30.33 18.19 4.11
CA HIS A 370 31.10 19.11 3.27
C HIS A 370 30.19 19.92 2.34
N ILE A 371 29.22 20.63 2.93
CA ILE A 371 28.28 21.50 2.26
C ILE A 371 28.78 22.94 2.36
N GLU A 372 28.94 23.58 1.21
CA GLU A 372 29.51 24.93 1.05
C GLU A 372 28.49 25.97 0.57
N ASN A 373 27.44 25.53 -0.14
CA ASN A 373 26.41 26.42 -0.68
C ASN A 373 25.10 25.67 -0.99
N GLN A 374 24.05 26.44 -1.28
CA GLN A 374 22.69 25.95 -1.56
C GLN A 374 22.55 25.04 -2.81
N THR A 375 23.53 25.00 -3.72
CA THR A 375 23.39 24.20 -4.96
C THR A 375 23.62 22.70 -4.74
N GLN A 376 24.17 22.32 -3.58
CA GLN A 376 24.49 20.92 -3.24
C GLN A 376 23.26 20.19 -2.67
N VAL A 377 22.17 20.14 -3.46
CA VAL A 377 20.83 19.68 -3.06
C VAL A 377 20.85 18.28 -2.43
N GLU A 378 21.44 17.28 -3.09
CA GLU A 378 21.46 15.89 -2.57
C GLU A 378 22.12 15.79 -1.19
N LYS A 379 23.22 16.51 -0.96
CA LYS A 379 23.90 16.52 0.34
C LYS A 379 23.06 17.22 1.41
N LEU A 380 22.36 18.29 1.03
CA LEU A 380 21.48 19.03 1.93
C LEU A 380 20.26 18.19 2.34
N GLU A 381 19.68 17.43 1.42
CA GLU A 381 18.60 16.48 1.73
C GLU A 381 19.09 15.44 2.75
N MET A 382 20.22 14.78 2.49
CA MET A 382 20.80 13.78 3.40
C MET A 382 21.09 14.35 4.80
N ALA A 383 21.72 15.52 4.87
CA ALA A 383 22.03 16.18 6.13
C ALA A 383 20.76 16.56 6.91
N THR A 384 19.73 17.04 6.22
CA THR A 384 18.46 17.45 6.83
C THR A 384 17.71 16.25 7.39
N GLU A 385 17.62 15.16 6.63
CA GLU A 385 17.01 13.91 7.08
C GLU A 385 17.71 13.33 8.31
N GLU A 386 19.06 13.36 8.33
CA GLU A 386 19.83 12.88 9.47
C GLU A 386 19.52 13.67 10.75
N VAL A 387 19.59 15.01 10.66
CA VAL A 387 19.31 15.89 11.81
C VAL A 387 17.88 15.68 12.30
N TYR A 388 16.89 15.68 11.39
CA TYR A 388 15.48 15.54 11.75
C TYR A 388 15.20 14.20 12.44
N LYS A 389 15.78 13.11 11.91
CA LYS A 389 15.60 11.77 12.49
C LYS A 389 16.24 11.67 13.88
N LYS A 390 17.46 12.18 14.06
CA LYS A 390 18.15 12.16 15.35
C LYS A 390 17.38 12.97 16.39
N GLU A 391 16.97 14.19 16.05
CA GLU A 391 16.23 15.08 16.95
C GLU A 391 14.88 14.50 17.34
N PHE A 392 14.15 13.91 16.40
CA PHE A 392 12.86 13.31 16.71
C PHE A 392 12.97 12.14 17.69
N HIS A 393 14.01 11.31 17.57
CA HIS A 393 14.17 10.11 18.41
C HIS A 393 14.88 10.36 19.75
N LYS A 394 15.85 11.28 19.78
CA LYS A 394 16.73 11.49 20.95
C LYS A 394 16.69 12.92 21.49
N GLY A 395 16.17 13.88 20.73
CA GLY A 395 16.24 15.30 21.08
C GLY A 395 15.33 15.67 22.25
N ARG A 396 15.75 16.68 23.01
CA ARG A 396 14.96 17.30 24.08
C ARG A 396 14.92 18.81 23.89
N MET A 397 13.77 19.42 24.16
CA MET A 397 13.62 20.87 24.06
C MET A 397 14.39 21.59 25.18
N ILE A 398 15.00 22.74 24.89
CA ILE A 398 15.69 23.58 25.89
C ILE A 398 14.99 24.92 26.18
N VAL A 399 13.92 25.20 25.45
CA VAL A 399 13.14 26.44 25.55
C VAL A 399 11.83 26.24 26.30
N ASP A 400 11.41 27.27 27.04
CA ASP A 400 10.10 27.32 27.66
C ASP A 400 8.99 27.50 26.60
N PRO A 401 7.77 26.97 26.83
CA PRO A 401 7.30 26.24 28.02
C PRO A 401 7.63 24.73 28.01
N PHE A 402 8.40 24.26 27.04
CA PHE A 402 8.61 22.82 26.79
C PHE A 402 9.95 22.29 27.29
N LYS A 403 10.65 23.04 28.14
CA LYS A 403 11.99 22.71 28.60
C LYS A 403 12.08 21.29 29.17
N ASN A 404 13.10 20.55 28.75
CA ASN A 404 13.43 19.17 29.12
C ASN A 404 12.45 18.08 28.66
N ILE A 405 11.41 18.37 27.87
CA ILE A 405 10.53 17.32 27.33
C ILE A 405 11.09 16.75 26.00
N PRO A 406 10.85 15.46 25.69
CA PRO A 406 11.24 14.88 24.42
C PRO A 406 10.59 15.58 23.22
N VAL A 407 11.30 15.69 22.09
CA VAL A 407 10.80 16.35 20.87
C VAL A 407 9.47 15.78 20.38
N ARG A 408 9.27 14.45 20.47
CA ARG A 408 8.00 13.81 20.10
C ARG A 408 6.80 14.34 20.89
N GLU A 409 6.97 14.52 22.20
CA GLU A 409 5.93 15.08 23.08
C GLU A 409 5.77 16.60 22.86
N ALA A 410 6.89 17.30 22.64
CA ALA A 410 6.88 18.73 22.33
C ALA A 410 6.13 19.03 21.04
N LYS A 411 6.25 18.18 20.01
CA LYS A 411 5.50 18.30 18.77
C LYS A 411 4.00 18.30 19.01
N GLU A 412 3.48 17.34 19.77
CA GLU A 412 2.05 17.23 20.10
C GLU A 412 1.58 18.45 20.91
N LYS A 413 2.33 18.84 21.94
CA LYS A 413 2.01 20.03 22.77
C LYS A 413 2.11 21.35 22.02
N THR A 414 3.04 21.48 21.07
CA THR A 414 3.15 22.70 20.25
C THR A 414 1.95 22.83 19.33
N VAL A 415 1.43 21.72 18.80
CA VAL A 415 0.19 21.72 18.01
C VAL A 415 -0.99 22.20 18.87
N GLU A 416 -1.12 21.74 20.11
CA GLU A 416 -2.15 22.22 21.05
C GLU A 416 -2.01 23.72 21.35
N LEU A 417 -0.79 24.19 21.59
CA LEU A 417 -0.50 25.60 21.83
C LEU A 417 -0.91 26.46 20.62
N LEU A 418 -0.47 26.09 19.41
CA LEU A 418 -0.79 26.84 18.19
C LEU A 418 -2.31 26.87 17.93
N LYS A 419 -3.03 25.78 18.23
CA LYS A 419 -4.50 25.76 18.17
C LYS A 419 -5.13 26.76 19.16
N SER A 420 -4.64 26.80 20.40
CA SER A 420 -5.14 27.74 21.42
C SER A 420 -4.91 29.22 21.06
N LEU A 421 -3.91 29.48 20.20
CA LEU A 421 -3.57 30.81 19.69
C LEU A 421 -4.27 31.14 18.36
N GLU A 422 -5.11 30.24 17.83
CA GLU A 422 -5.71 30.34 16.49
C GLU A 422 -4.68 30.54 15.36
N ALA A 423 -3.45 30.09 15.59
CA ALA A 423 -2.30 30.29 14.71
C ALA A 423 -1.92 29.04 13.91
N LEU A 424 -2.75 28.00 13.97
CA LEU A 424 -2.55 26.75 13.24
C LEU A 424 -3.63 26.55 12.19
N ASP A 425 -3.19 26.09 11.03
CA ASP A 425 -4.02 25.50 10.00
C ASP A 425 -3.30 24.29 9.40
N TYR A 426 -3.87 23.67 8.37
CA TYR A 426 -3.36 22.47 7.73
C TYR A 426 -3.45 22.58 6.20
N ILE A 427 -2.53 21.89 5.54
CA ILE A 427 -2.59 21.65 4.10
C ILE A 427 -2.17 20.20 3.84
N TRP A 428 -2.87 19.52 2.94
CA TRP A 428 -2.41 18.21 2.47
C TRP A 428 -1.31 18.39 1.43
N GLU A 429 -0.23 17.64 1.58
CA GLU A 429 0.90 17.70 0.66
C GLU A 429 1.56 16.31 0.52
N ILE A 430 2.36 16.17 -0.52
CA ILE A 430 3.19 14.99 -0.76
C ILE A 430 4.61 15.27 -0.27
N THR A 431 5.23 14.35 0.47
CA THR A 431 6.57 14.55 1.05
C THR A 431 7.66 14.73 0.01
N GLY A 432 7.53 14.08 -1.14
CA GLY A 432 8.48 14.15 -2.25
C GLY A 432 7.85 14.52 -3.59
N LEU A 433 8.71 14.70 -4.60
CA LEU A 433 8.29 15.01 -5.97
C LEU A 433 7.61 13.80 -6.62
N VAL A 434 6.31 13.93 -6.89
CA VAL A 434 5.56 12.96 -7.69
C VAL A 434 5.34 13.48 -9.11
N ILE A 435 5.73 12.66 -10.09
CA ILE A 435 5.51 12.94 -11.52
C ILE A 435 4.66 11.80 -12.09
N CYS A 436 3.54 12.13 -12.72
CA CYS A 436 2.70 11.18 -13.45
C CYS A 436 3.40 10.67 -14.72
N ARG A 437 3.02 9.49 -15.24
CA ARG A 437 3.45 8.97 -16.56
C ARG A 437 3.26 9.93 -17.73
N CYS A 438 2.33 10.87 -17.67
CA CYS A 438 2.19 11.91 -18.70
C CYS A 438 3.25 13.03 -18.60
N GLY A 439 4.15 12.99 -17.62
CA GLY A 439 5.18 14.01 -17.38
C GLY A 439 4.73 15.17 -16.48
N THR A 440 3.48 15.18 -16.01
CA THR A 440 2.93 16.26 -15.17
C THR A 440 3.25 16.04 -13.69
N ARG A 441 3.63 17.11 -12.97
CA ARG A 441 3.79 17.09 -11.51
C ARG A 441 2.42 16.92 -10.83
N CYS A 442 2.33 16.00 -9.89
CA CYS A 442 1.10 15.74 -9.14
C CYS A 442 1.04 16.58 -7.86
N HIS A 443 -0.18 16.79 -7.36
CA HIS A 443 -0.46 17.41 -6.06
C HIS A 443 -1.57 16.65 -5.34
N VAL A 444 -1.94 17.08 -4.13
CA VAL A 444 -3.06 16.44 -3.40
C VAL A 444 -4.39 17.07 -3.78
N LYS A 445 -5.35 16.24 -4.17
CA LYS A 445 -6.77 16.58 -4.31
C LYS A 445 -7.58 15.82 -3.30
N ILE A 446 -8.54 16.47 -2.66
CA ILE A 446 -9.56 15.80 -1.84
C ILE A 446 -10.70 15.38 -2.77
N LEU A 447 -10.88 14.07 -2.92
CA LEU A 447 -12.04 13.54 -3.60
C LEU A 447 -13.24 13.58 -2.66
N GLU A 448 -14.30 14.23 -3.11
CA GLU A 448 -15.62 14.07 -2.54
C GLU A 448 -16.18 12.71 -2.93
N ASN A 449 -17.09 12.18 -2.11
CA ASN A 449 -17.87 11.00 -2.43
C ASN A 449 -17.08 9.67 -2.54
N GLN A 450 -15.87 9.59 -1.99
CA GLN A 450 -15.10 8.36 -1.91
C GLN A 450 -15.76 7.36 -0.94
N TRP A 451 -15.86 6.09 -1.35
CA TRP A 451 -16.33 5.01 -0.49
C TRP A 451 -15.20 4.41 0.36
N PHE A 452 -15.48 4.21 1.64
CA PHE A 452 -14.56 3.70 2.65
C PHE A 452 -15.13 2.50 3.39
N LEU A 453 -14.23 1.61 3.81
CA LEU A 453 -14.46 0.65 4.88
C LEU A 453 -14.18 1.33 6.21
N LYS A 454 -15.17 1.31 7.10
CA LYS A 454 -15.13 1.98 8.42
C LYS A 454 -14.33 1.16 9.45
N PHE A 455 -13.06 0.87 9.18
CA PHE A 455 -12.22 0.10 10.11
C PHE A 455 -11.97 0.82 11.43
N SER A 456 -12.19 2.14 11.50
CA SER A 456 -12.19 2.93 12.75
C SER A 456 -13.32 2.56 13.72
N ASP A 457 -14.30 1.73 13.32
CA ASP A 457 -15.40 1.34 14.19
C ASP A 457 -14.91 0.49 15.38
N GLU A 458 -15.03 1.03 16.60
CA GLU A 458 -14.50 0.41 17.82
C GLU A 458 -15.11 -0.97 18.14
N GLU A 459 -16.40 -1.16 17.87
CA GLU A 459 -17.04 -2.46 18.08
C GLU A 459 -16.55 -3.49 17.05
N TRP A 460 -16.30 -3.05 15.81
CA TRP A 460 -15.68 -3.90 14.80
C TRP A 460 -14.25 -4.28 15.19
N LYS A 461 -13.42 -3.31 15.60
CA LYS A 461 -12.06 -3.54 16.13
C LYS A 461 -12.07 -4.52 17.30
N ARG A 462 -13.02 -4.39 18.23
CA ARG A 462 -13.19 -5.30 19.37
C ARG A 462 -13.45 -6.74 18.93
N LYS A 463 -14.37 -6.95 17.98
CA LYS A 463 -14.65 -8.29 17.42
C LYS A 463 -13.44 -8.89 16.70
N VAL A 464 -12.65 -8.08 16.00
CA VAL A 464 -11.42 -8.55 15.36
C VAL A 464 -10.38 -8.97 16.39
N LYS A 465 -10.17 -8.19 17.46
CA LYS A 465 -9.28 -8.57 18.56
C LYS A 465 -9.72 -9.86 19.26
N GLU A 466 -11.03 -10.05 19.43
CA GLU A 466 -11.59 -11.30 19.92
C GLU A 466 -11.28 -12.47 18.98
N CYS A 467 -11.48 -12.30 17.67
CA CYS A 467 -11.09 -13.30 16.67
C CYS A 467 -9.59 -13.62 16.75
N ILE A 468 -8.72 -12.61 16.82
CA ILE A 468 -7.28 -12.78 16.99
C ILE A 468 -7.01 -13.65 18.22
N SER A 469 -7.62 -13.37 19.37
CA SER A 469 -7.39 -14.13 20.62
C SER A 469 -7.72 -15.63 20.52
N MET A 470 -8.64 -16.02 19.63
CA MET A 470 -9.06 -17.41 19.41
C MET A 470 -8.20 -18.14 18.37
N MET A 471 -7.41 -17.41 17.58
CA MET A 471 -6.60 -17.93 16.49
C MET A 471 -5.22 -18.40 16.93
N LYS A 472 -4.60 -19.27 16.12
CA LYS A 472 -3.18 -19.61 16.20
C LYS A 472 -2.36 -18.81 15.18
N PHE A 473 -1.16 -18.41 15.56
CA PHE A 473 -0.23 -17.73 14.65
C PHE A 473 1.08 -18.52 14.51
N TYR A 474 1.64 -18.49 13.30
CA TYR A 474 2.91 -19.14 13.00
C TYR A 474 3.84 -18.14 12.27
N PRO A 475 4.90 -17.62 12.91
CA PRO A 475 5.21 -17.76 14.34
C PRO A 475 4.25 -16.95 15.23
N GLU A 476 4.22 -17.28 16.53
CA GLU A 476 3.27 -16.68 17.48
C GLU A 476 3.52 -15.18 17.72
N GLU A 477 4.77 -14.73 17.60
CA GLU A 477 5.19 -13.33 17.77
C GLU A 477 4.49 -12.34 16.83
N ILE A 478 4.00 -12.79 15.67
CA ILE A 478 3.30 -11.93 14.70
C ILE A 478 1.93 -11.45 15.23
N ARG A 479 1.37 -12.13 16.22
CA ARG A 479 0.07 -11.79 16.82
C ARG A 479 0.02 -10.33 17.27
N GLN A 480 1.08 -9.84 17.91
CA GLN A 480 1.11 -8.47 18.40
C GLN A 480 1.06 -7.45 17.25
N GLN A 481 1.68 -7.77 16.11
CA GLN A 481 1.60 -6.91 14.92
C GLN A 481 0.17 -6.81 14.40
N PHE A 482 -0.62 -7.89 14.41
CA PHE A 482 -2.05 -7.84 14.07
C PHE A 482 -2.84 -6.95 15.03
N VAL A 483 -2.62 -7.08 16.35
CA VAL A 483 -3.28 -6.23 17.35
C VAL A 483 -2.94 -4.76 17.12
N ASN A 484 -1.65 -4.45 16.95
CA ASN A 484 -1.20 -3.10 16.67
C ASN A 484 -1.83 -2.55 15.39
N THR A 485 -1.88 -3.35 14.31
CA THR A 485 -2.56 -2.96 13.06
C THR A 485 -4.01 -2.64 13.31
N VAL A 486 -4.75 -3.47 14.03
CA VAL A 486 -6.15 -3.19 14.35
C VAL A 486 -6.31 -1.87 15.11
N ASP A 487 -5.39 -1.54 16.02
CA ASP A 487 -5.45 -0.31 16.80
C ASP A 487 -5.32 0.95 15.94
N TRP A 488 -4.27 1.04 15.11
CA TRP A 488 -4.02 2.24 14.30
C TRP A 488 -4.81 2.29 12.98
N LEU A 489 -5.49 1.21 12.60
CA LEU A 489 -6.23 1.17 11.34
C LEU A 489 -7.43 2.11 11.38
N GLU A 490 -7.38 3.10 10.50
CA GLU A 490 -8.45 4.07 10.26
C GLU A 490 -9.31 3.66 9.04
N ASN A 491 -10.29 4.49 8.72
CA ASN A 491 -11.12 4.30 7.52
C ASN A 491 -10.25 4.17 6.28
N LYS A 492 -10.49 3.12 5.49
CA LYS A 492 -9.73 2.83 4.28
C LYS A 492 -10.59 3.00 3.03
N ALA A 493 -10.12 3.77 2.06
CA ALA A 493 -10.75 3.87 0.75
C ALA A 493 -10.85 2.47 0.13
N CYS A 494 -12.07 2.06 -0.23
CA CYS A 494 -12.36 0.69 -0.66
C CYS A 494 -12.84 0.59 -2.11
N ALA A 495 -12.80 1.70 -2.85
CA ALA A 495 -13.20 1.75 -4.24
C ALA A 495 -12.36 2.77 -5.04
N ARG A 496 -12.33 2.62 -6.35
CA ARG A 496 -11.65 3.50 -7.31
C ARG A 496 -12.51 3.68 -8.57
N LYS A 497 -12.16 4.65 -9.43
CA LYS A 497 -12.90 4.93 -10.68
C LYS A 497 -12.38 4.14 -11.89
N THR A 498 -11.13 3.68 -11.85
CA THR A 498 -10.39 3.08 -12.97
C THR A 498 -9.89 1.67 -12.65
N GLY A 499 -9.37 0.97 -13.66
CA GLY A 499 -8.85 -0.40 -13.51
C GLY A 499 -9.91 -1.51 -13.69
N LEU A 500 -9.46 -2.76 -13.58
CA LEU A 500 -10.33 -3.94 -13.58
C LEU A 500 -10.93 -4.16 -12.18
N GLY A 501 -12.16 -4.63 -12.08
CA GLY A 501 -12.75 -5.03 -10.79
C GLY A 501 -14.28 -5.14 -10.83
N THR A 502 -14.87 -5.48 -9.69
CA THR A 502 -16.33 -5.48 -9.53
C THR A 502 -16.84 -4.07 -9.23
N ARG A 503 -17.85 -3.60 -9.97
CA ARG A 503 -18.51 -2.32 -9.68
C ARG A 503 -19.39 -2.40 -8.43
N LEU A 504 -19.42 -1.35 -7.62
CA LEU A 504 -20.32 -1.29 -6.46
C LEU A 504 -21.79 -1.43 -6.90
N PRO A 505 -22.64 -2.18 -6.17
CA PRO A 505 -24.02 -2.41 -6.56
C PRO A 505 -24.88 -1.14 -6.65
N TRP A 506 -24.68 -0.22 -5.72
CA TRP A 506 -25.48 1.01 -5.56
C TRP A 506 -24.84 2.24 -6.20
N ASP A 507 -23.59 2.15 -6.63
CA ASP A 507 -22.84 3.26 -7.22
C ASP A 507 -21.89 2.73 -8.29
N LYS A 508 -22.42 2.57 -9.50
CA LYS A 508 -21.74 1.85 -10.59
C LYS A 508 -20.54 2.60 -11.17
N GLU A 509 -20.34 3.88 -10.81
CA GLU A 509 -19.12 4.63 -11.17
C GLU A 509 -17.89 4.08 -10.46
N TRP A 510 -18.07 3.48 -9.28
CA TRP A 510 -17.00 3.00 -8.43
C TRP A 510 -16.79 1.50 -8.59
N ILE A 511 -15.52 1.12 -8.61
CA ILE A 511 -15.01 -0.25 -8.71
C ILE A 511 -14.37 -0.59 -7.36
N VAL A 512 -14.77 -1.71 -6.76
CA VAL A 512 -14.17 -2.21 -5.52
C VAL A 512 -12.67 -2.40 -5.72
N GLU A 513 -11.89 -1.85 -4.80
CA GLU A 513 -10.44 -1.94 -4.89
C GLU A 513 -9.92 -3.31 -4.44
N THR A 514 -8.69 -3.56 -4.84
CA THR A 514 -8.02 -4.85 -4.83
C THR A 514 -7.82 -5.47 -3.44
N LEU A 515 -7.46 -4.69 -2.42
CA LEU A 515 -7.29 -5.21 -1.06
C LEU A 515 -8.63 -5.43 -0.35
N SER A 516 -9.73 -4.94 -0.91
CA SER A 516 -11.06 -5.01 -0.30
C SER A 516 -11.95 -6.09 -0.92
N ASP A 517 -11.81 -6.40 -2.22
CA ASP A 517 -12.46 -7.54 -2.87
C ASP A 517 -11.80 -8.89 -2.56
N SER A 518 -10.69 -8.89 -1.83
CA SER A 518 -9.84 -10.06 -1.56
C SER A 518 -9.97 -10.61 -0.14
N THR A 519 -11.05 -10.33 0.56
CA THR A 519 -11.12 -10.52 2.02
C THR A 519 -11.86 -11.76 2.50
N ILE A 520 -12.84 -12.28 1.75
CA ILE A 520 -13.63 -13.46 2.14
C ILE A 520 -13.78 -14.52 1.03
N TYR A 521 -13.06 -14.37 -0.08
CA TYR A 521 -13.17 -15.23 -1.26
C TYR A 521 -12.89 -16.72 -1.00
N MET A 522 -12.32 -17.04 0.16
CA MET A 522 -12.13 -18.41 0.61
C MET A 522 -13.47 -19.14 0.73
N SER A 523 -14.55 -18.46 1.10
CA SER A 523 -15.90 -19.06 1.12
C SER A 523 -16.37 -19.36 -0.31
N PHE A 524 -16.05 -18.49 -1.28
CA PHE A 524 -16.37 -18.71 -2.69
C PHE A 524 -15.71 -19.97 -3.27
N TYR A 525 -14.47 -20.29 -2.88
CA TYR A 525 -13.82 -21.56 -3.28
C TYR A 525 -14.66 -22.79 -2.95
N THR A 526 -15.37 -22.78 -1.82
CA THR A 526 -16.15 -23.94 -1.35
C THR A 526 -17.32 -24.26 -2.27
N ILE A 527 -17.86 -23.27 -2.99
CA ILE A 527 -19.08 -23.44 -3.78
C ILE A 527 -18.89 -23.27 -5.29
N TYR A 528 -17.80 -22.66 -5.75
CA TYR A 528 -17.63 -22.30 -7.15
C TYR A 528 -17.86 -23.44 -8.18
N PRO A 529 -17.42 -24.70 -7.96
CA PRO A 529 -17.68 -25.79 -8.89
C PRO A 529 -19.17 -26.06 -9.16
N TYR A 530 -20.03 -25.68 -8.21
CA TYR A 530 -21.47 -25.85 -8.25
C TYR A 530 -22.16 -24.56 -8.70
N LEU A 531 -21.72 -23.41 -8.16
CA LEU A 531 -22.27 -22.09 -8.49
C LEU A 531 -22.15 -21.77 -9.98
N LYS A 532 -21.03 -22.15 -10.64
CA LYS A 532 -20.83 -21.92 -12.08
C LYS A 532 -21.82 -22.66 -12.99
N GLN A 533 -22.58 -23.62 -12.44
CA GLN A 533 -23.66 -24.31 -13.16
C GLN A 533 -24.97 -23.53 -13.15
N ILE A 534 -25.05 -22.45 -12.36
CA ILE A 534 -26.23 -21.60 -12.24
C ILE A 534 -26.09 -20.42 -13.22
N PRO A 535 -27.10 -20.15 -14.07
CA PRO A 535 -27.15 -18.95 -14.90
C PRO A 535 -26.95 -17.68 -14.07
N ILE A 536 -26.13 -16.75 -14.57
CA ILE A 536 -25.66 -15.60 -13.79
C ILE A 536 -26.80 -14.69 -13.32
N GLU A 537 -27.89 -14.62 -14.09
CA GLU A 537 -29.10 -13.84 -13.81
C GLU A 537 -29.85 -14.33 -12.57
N LYS A 538 -29.60 -15.58 -12.16
CA LYS A 538 -30.19 -16.22 -10.97
C LYS A 538 -29.30 -16.08 -9.73
N VAL A 539 -28.09 -15.55 -9.87
CA VAL A 539 -27.14 -15.38 -8.76
C VAL A 539 -27.34 -13.99 -8.14
N ASN A 540 -27.80 -13.97 -6.89
CA ASN A 540 -28.19 -12.76 -6.17
C ASN A 540 -27.93 -12.88 -4.66
N ASP A 541 -28.19 -11.80 -3.91
CA ASP A 541 -27.99 -11.73 -2.46
C ASP A 541 -28.73 -12.83 -1.68
N GLU A 542 -29.99 -13.14 -2.04
CA GLU A 542 -30.79 -14.18 -1.33
C GLU A 542 -30.16 -15.56 -1.47
N LEU A 543 -29.62 -15.88 -2.65
CA LEU A 543 -28.91 -17.14 -2.88
C LEU A 543 -27.67 -17.25 -1.99
N PHE A 544 -26.86 -16.18 -1.89
CA PHE A 544 -25.68 -16.17 -1.04
C PHE A 544 -26.01 -16.16 0.45
N ASP A 545 -27.05 -15.44 0.86
CA ASP A 545 -27.57 -15.46 2.24
C ASP A 545 -28.01 -16.88 2.64
N PHE A 546 -28.65 -17.63 1.74
CA PHE A 546 -28.98 -19.04 2.00
C PHE A 546 -27.75 -19.93 2.13
N ILE A 547 -26.79 -19.80 1.21
CA ILE A 547 -25.59 -20.65 1.20
C ILE A 547 -24.72 -20.36 2.42
N PHE A 548 -24.38 -19.09 2.67
CA PHE A 548 -23.36 -18.69 3.64
C PHE A 548 -23.91 -18.33 5.02
N LEU A 549 -25.14 -17.83 5.11
CA LEU A 549 -25.75 -17.39 6.36
C LEU A 549 -26.91 -18.30 6.82
N GLY A 550 -27.36 -19.23 5.97
CA GLY A 550 -28.49 -20.11 6.29
C GLY A 550 -29.83 -19.41 6.39
N LYS A 551 -29.97 -18.24 5.74
CA LYS A 551 -31.21 -17.48 5.73
C LYS A 551 -32.10 -17.91 4.57
N GLY A 552 -33.40 -18.02 4.81
CA GLY A 552 -34.41 -18.41 3.82
C GLY A 552 -34.70 -19.92 3.79
N ASN A 553 -35.66 -20.31 2.95
CA ASN A 553 -36.11 -21.69 2.82
C ASN A 553 -35.67 -22.31 1.48
N LEU A 554 -35.14 -23.54 1.54
CA LEU A 554 -34.66 -24.29 0.37
C LEU A 554 -35.70 -24.37 -0.76
N LYS A 555 -36.94 -24.75 -0.44
CA LYS A 555 -38.00 -24.97 -1.42
C LYS A 555 -38.45 -23.65 -2.06
N GLU A 556 -38.50 -22.59 -1.28
CA GLU A 556 -38.87 -21.25 -1.76
C GLU A 556 -37.84 -20.70 -2.73
N ILE A 557 -36.55 -20.76 -2.37
CA ILE A 557 -35.44 -20.30 -3.23
C ILE A 557 -35.36 -21.15 -4.48
N SER A 558 -35.51 -22.47 -4.35
CA SER A 558 -35.54 -23.39 -5.49
C SER A 558 -36.66 -23.03 -6.46
N LYS A 559 -37.88 -22.83 -5.97
CA LYS A 559 -39.05 -22.45 -6.78
C LYS A 559 -38.90 -21.07 -7.40
N LYS A 560 -38.48 -20.07 -6.61
CA LYS A 560 -38.38 -18.66 -7.03
C LYS A 560 -37.37 -18.46 -8.16
N TYR A 561 -36.22 -19.11 -8.07
CA TYR A 561 -35.14 -18.94 -9.06
C TYR A 561 -35.02 -20.12 -10.03
N GLY A 562 -35.83 -21.17 -9.89
CA GLY A 562 -35.76 -22.38 -10.70
C GLY A 562 -34.39 -23.04 -10.63
N ILE A 563 -33.83 -23.16 -9.42
CA ILE A 563 -32.54 -23.83 -9.14
C ILE A 563 -32.85 -25.17 -8.47
N LYS A 564 -32.24 -26.27 -8.91
CA LYS A 564 -32.47 -27.59 -8.33
C LYS A 564 -32.13 -27.61 -6.84
N GLU A 565 -33.04 -28.10 -5.99
CA GLU A 565 -32.83 -28.21 -4.53
C GLU A 565 -31.50 -28.90 -4.19
N ARG A 566 -31.20 -30.03 -4.84
CA ARG A 566 -29.94 -30.77 -4.67
C ARG A 566 -28.69 -29.90 -4.89
N LEU A 567 -28.72 -28.94 -5.81
CA LEU A 567 -27.57 -28.07 -6.08
C LEU A 567 -27.40 -27.03 -4.96
N LEU A 568 -28.51 -26.48 -4.46
CA LEU A 568 -28.54 -25.56 -3.31
C LEU A 568 -28.04 -26.25 -2.04
N GLU A 569 -28.55 -27.44 -1.75
CA GLU A 569 -28.10 -28.29 -0.64
C GLU A 569 -26.61 -28.59 -0.75
N LYS A 570 -26.12 -28.93 -1.96
CA LYS A 570 -24.71 -29.26 -2.15
C LYS A 570 -23.80 -28.07 -1.92
N MET A 571 -24.15 -26.87 -2.41
CA MET A 571 -23.37 -25.66 -2.13
C MET A 571 -23.30 -25.35 -0.63
N ARG A 572 -24.44 -25.47 0.06
CA ARG A 572 -24.51 -25.26 1.51
C ARG A 572 -23.70 -26.31 2.28
N GLU A 573 -23.82 -27.58 1.92
CA GLU A 573 -23.05 -28.68 2.53
C GLU A 573 -21.53 -28.48 2.35
N GLU A 574 -21.08 -28.08 1.16
CA GLU A 574 -19.66 -27.85 0.88
C GLU A 574 -19.09 -26.70 1.70
N PHE A 575 -19.84 -25.59 1.80
CA PHE A 575 -19.47 -24.46 2.66
C PHE A 575 -19.42 -24.90 4.13
N GLU A 576 -20.50 -25.48 4.66
CA GLU A 576 -20.58 -25.86 6.09
C GLU A 576 -19.55 -26.93 6.48
N TYR A 577 -19.17 -27.81 5.55
CA TYR A 577 -18.16 -28.82 5.80
C TYR A 577 -16.75 -28.22 5.80
N PHE A 578 -16.37 -27.45 4.78
CA PHE A 578 -14.98 -26.97 4.66
C PHE A 578 -14.69 -25.73 5.49
N TYR A 579 -15.65 -24.84 5.73
CA TYR A 579 -15.45 -23.63 6.53
C TYR A 579 -15.45 -23.95 8.04
N PRO A 580 -14.65 -23.25 8.86
CA PRO A 580 -13.83 -22.07 8.58
C PRO A 580 -12.51 -22.39 7.87
N VAL A 581 -11.74 -21.39 7.45
CA VAL A 581 -10.36 -21.60 6.98
C VAL A 581 -9.50 -22.10 8.16
N ASP A 582 -8.91 -23.29 8.03
CA ASP A 582 -8.06 -23.88 9.07
C ASP A 582 -6.66 -23.26 9.09
N LEU A 583 -6.12 -22.92 7.91
CA LEU A 583 -4.83 -22.25 7.79
C LEU A 583 -4.79 -21.32 6.58
N ARG A 584 -4.40 -20.06 6.82
CA ARG A 584 -4.09 -19.07 5.80
C ARG A 584 -2.59 -18.80 5.81
N THR A 585 -1.89 -18.99 4.68
CA THR A 585 -0.43 -18.81 4.59
C THR A 585 -0.08 -17.59 3.73
N SER A 586 0.87 -16.75 4.13
CA SER A 586 1.27 -15.58 3.32
C SER A 586 2.65 -15.03 3.71
N GLY A 587 3.16 -14.04 2.96
CA GLY A 587 4.31 -13.23 3.34
C GLY A 587 3.98 -12.17 4.40
N LYS A 588 5.01 -11.70 5.10
CA LYS A 588 4.89 -10.69 6.18
C LYS A 588 4.42 -9.31 5.72
N ASP A 589 4.51 -9.01 4.44
CA ASP A 589 4.00 -7.80 3.80
C ASP A 589 2.47 -7.66 3.88
N LEU A 590 1.74 -8.77 3.96
CA LEU A 590 0.28 -8.74 3.97
C LEU A 590 -0.36 -8.60 5.35
N VAL A 591 0.44 -8.61 6.43
CA VAL A 591 -0.05 -8.54 7.82
C VAL A 591 -0.81 -7.25 8.07
N GLN A 592 -0.21 -6.11 7.73
CA GLN A 592 -0.75 -4.78 8.01
C GLN A 592 -1.92 -4.36 7.11
N ASN A 593 -2.29 -5.20 6.13
CA ASN A 593 -3.32 -4.90 5.15
C ASN A 593 -4.25 -6.11 4.93
N HIS A 594 -4.10 -6.86 3.83
CA HIS A 594 -4.95 -7.96 3.39
C HIS A 594 -5.28 -8.97 4.49
N LEU A 595 -4.31 -9.44 5.29
CA LEU A 595 -4.58 -10.42 6.35
C LEU A 595 -5.36 -9.81 7.51
N THR A 596 -5.17 -8.53 7.80
CA THR A 596 -5.99 -7.84 8.80
C THR A 596 -7.40 -7.59 8.26
N PHE A 597 -7.56 -7.12 7.02
CA PHE A 597 -8.88 -6.89 6.40
C PHE A 597 -9.66 -8.19 6.25
N TYR A 598 -8.97 -9.30 5.97
CA TYR A 598 -9.51 -10.65 6.01
C TYR A 598 -10.23 -10.92 7.35
N LEU A 599 -9.63 -10.58 8.50
CA LEU A 599 -10.28 -10.73 9.80
C LEU A 599 -11.47 -9.81 9.97
N PHE A 600 -11.33 -8.52 9.63
CA PHE A 600 -12.42 -7.54 9.68
C PHE A 600 -13.65 -8.05 8.91
N HIS A 601 -13.48 -8.45 7.65
CA HIS A 601 -14.62 -8.89 6.84
C HIS A 601 -15.19 -10.23 7.33
N HIS A 602 -14.38 -11.16 7.85
CA HIS A 602 -14.89 -12.41 8.41
C HIS A 602 -15.82 -12.17 9.62
N VAL A 603 -15.39 -11.36 10.60
CA VAL A 603 -16.21 -11.09 11.78
C VAL A 603 -17.42 -10.20 11.47
N ALA A 604 -17.36 -9.42 10.38
CA ALA A 604 -18.49 -8.63 9.91
C ALA A 604 -19.57 -9.48 9.22
N ILE A 605 -19.17 -10.45 8.40
CA ILE A 605 -20.10 -11.28 7.62
C ILE A 605 -20.71 -12.39 8.48
N TRP A 606 -19.89 -13.14 9.23
CA TRP A 606 -20.36 -14.25 10.05
C TRP A 606 -20.36 -13.90 11.53
N GLU A 607 -21.55 -13.83 12.12
CA GLU A 607 -21.72 -13.59 13.56
C GLU A 607 -21.40 -14.84 14.40
N ASP A 608 -21.64 -16.03 13.84
CA ASP A 608 -21.27 -17.28 14.47
C ASP A 608 -19.75 -17.51 14.35
N LYS A 609 -19.09 -17.48 15.51
CA LYS A 609 -17.63 -17.63 15.65
C LYS A 609 -17.10 -18.94 15.09
N LYS A 610 -17.94 -19.96 14.86
CA LYS A 610 -17.48 -21.21 14.23
C LYS A 610 -16.97 -21.00 12.80
N TYR A 611 -17.39 -19.94 12.12
CA TYR A 611 -16.94 -19.58 10.77
C TYR A 611 -15.72 -18.65 10.76
N TRP A 612 -15.24 -18.23 11.94
CA TRP A 612 -14.07 -17.37 12.02
C TRP A 612 -12.77 -18.12 11.69
N PRO A 613 -11.78 -17.43 11.10
CA PRO A 613 -10.47 -18.03 10.78
C PRO A 613 -9.83 -18.72 11.98
N ARG A 614 -9.09 -19.82 11.74
CA ARG A 614 -8.45 -20.58 12.84
C ARG A 614 -6.97 -20.34 13.00
N ALA A 615 -6.23 -20.18 11.90
CA ALA A 615 -4.80 -19.93 11.96
C ALA A 615 -4.27 -19.13 10.77
N ILE A 616 -3.25 -18.32 11.04
CA ILE A 616 -2.45 -17.63 10.02
C ILE A 616 -0.97 -18.04 10.19
N ALA A 617 -0.34 -18.42 9.09
CA ALA A 617 1.11 -18.59 9.01
C ALA A 617 1.72 -17.53 8.09
N VAL A 618 2.79 -16.90 8.56
CA VAL A 618 3.49 -15.82 7.88
C VAL A 618 4.94 -16.23 7.66
N ASN A 619 5.46 -15.94 6.46
CA ASN A 619 6.86 -16.18 6.12
C ASN A 619 7.61 -14.90 5.71
N GLY A 620 8.94 -14.96 5.77
CA GLY A 620 9.82 -13.91 5.23
C GLY A 620 9.80 -13.81 3.70
N PHE A 621 10.63 -12.91 3.18
CA PHE A 621 10.85 -12.72 1.75
C PHE A 621 11.91 -13.68 1.20
N VAL A 622 12.12 -13.64 -0.11
CA VAL A 622 13.21 -14.37 -0.78
C VAL A 622 14.19 -13.35 -1.36
N ASN A 623 15.47 -13.50 -1.00
CA ASN A 623 16.60 -12.82 -1.62
C ASN A 623 17.27 -13.76 -2.63
N VAL A 624 18.04 -13.19 -3.56
CA VAL A 624 18.81 -13.95 -4.56
C VAL A 624 20.26 -13.50 -4.44
N GLY A 625 21.14 -14.41 -3.99
CA GLY A 625 22.56 -14.11 -3.82
C GLY A 625 22.82 -13.02 -2.77
N GLY A 626 22.01 -12.95 -1.71
CA GLY A 626 22.09 -11.93 -0.66
C GLY A 626 21.45 -10.59 -1.01
N GLU A 627 20.95 -10.41 -2.23
CA GLU A 627 20.28 -9.17 -2.65
C GLU A 627 18.76 -9.31 -2.72
N LYS A 628 18.05 -8.21 -2.38
CA LYS A 628 16.62 -8.11 -2.62
C LYS A 628 16.32 -8.22 -4.12
N MET A 629 15.34 -9.04 -4.48
CA MET A 629 14.90 -9.16 -5.88
C MET A 629 14.30 -7.84 -6.37
N SER A 630 14.74 -7.37 -7.53
CA SER A 630 14.08 -6.29 -8.27
C SER A 630 14.23 -6.48 -9.78
N LYS A 631 13.25 -5.98 -10.54
CA LYS A 631 13.31 -6.00 -12.00
C LYS A 631 14.48 -5.18 -12.53
N SER A 632 14.73 -4.01 -11.93
CA SER A 632 15.81 -3.10 -12.33
C SER A 632 17.22 -3.71 -12.15
N LYS A 633 17.39 -4.62 -11.19
CA LYS A 633 18.65 -5.34 -10.96
C LYS A 633 18.82 -6.57 -11.84
N GLY A 634 17.77 -6.99 -12.58
CA GLY A 634 17.80 -8.18 -13.42
C GLY A 634 17.94 -9.51 -12.66
N ASN A 635 17.79 -9.51 -11.33
CA ASN A 635 18.00 -10.68 -10.47
C ASN A 635 16.72 -11.46 -10.14
N VAL A 636 15.64 -11.27 -10.91
CA VAL A 636 14.39 -12.02 -10.78
C VAL A 636 14.52 -13.36 -11.48
N ILE A 637 14.25 -14.46 -10.76
CA ILE A 637 14.32 -15.82 -11.32
C ILE A 637 12.90 -16.36 -11.56
N PRO A 638 12.46 -16.51 -12.83
CA PRO A 638 11.18 -17.12 -13.17
C PRO A 638 11.10 -18.60 -12.71
N LEU A 639 9.91 -19.04 -12.32
CA LEU A 639 9.67 -20.44 -11.96
C LEU A 639 9.89 -21.39 -13.15
N SER A 640 9.53 -20.98 -14.36
CA SER A 640 9.76 -21.77 -15.58
C SER A 640 11.23 -22.21 -15.69
N ARG A 641 12.15 -21.25 -15.54
CA ARG A 641 13.59 -21.50 -15.54
C ARG A 641 14.01 -22.53 -14.49
N LEU A 642 13.52 -22.41 -13.25
CA LEU A 642 13.85 -23.34 -12.18
C LEU A 642 13.35 -24.77 -12.47
N LEU A 643 12.12 -24.89 -12.98
CA LEU A 643 11.55 -26.19 -13.33
C LEU A 643 12.28 -26.84 -14.52
N ASP A 644 12.70 -26.04 -15.50
CA ASP A 644 13.42 -26.53 -16.68
C ASP A 644 14.84 -26.97 -16.33
N GLU A 645 15.56 -26.16 -15.53
CA GLU A 645 16.94 -26.44 -15.12
C GLU A 645 17.03 -27.58 -14.09
N PHE A 646 16.19 -27.55 -13.05
CA PHE A 646 16.38 -28.40 -11.86
C PHE A 646 15.26 -29.41 -11.59
N GLY A 647 14.11 -29.27 -12.24
CA GLY A 647 12.91 -30.05 -11.90
C GLY A 647 12.17 -29.52 -10.68
N SER A 648 10.95 -30.01 -10.49
CA SER A 648 10.03 -29.61 -9.42
C SER A 648 10.55 -29.98 -8.03
N ASP A 649 10.97 -31.22 -7.80
CA ASP A 649 11.28 -31.73 -6.46
C ASP A 649 12.50 -31.03 -5.85
N LEU A 650 13.56 -30.85 -6.64
CA LEU A 650 14.76 -30.14 -6.21
C LEU A 650 14.51 -28.65 -5.98
N THR A 651 13.70 -28.02 -6.84
CA THR A 651 13.30 -26.62 -6.66
C THR A 651 12.54 -26.45 -5.34
N ARG A 652 11.60 -27.36 -5.05
CA ARG A 652 10.77 -27.32 -3.85
C ARG A 652 11.56 -27.54 -2.57
N ILE A 653 12.38 -28.59 -2.50
CA ILE A 653 13.13 -28.90 -1.26
C ILE A 653 14.13 -27.79 -0.94
N ASN A 654 14.79 -27.25 -1.96
CA ASN A 654 15.75 -26.17 -1.80
C ASN A 654 15.09 -24.92 -1.21
N ILE A 655 14.01 -24.44 -1.81
CA ILE A 655 13.37 -23.20 -1.35
C ILE A 655 12.67 -23.36 0.00
N ILE A 656 12.07 -24.52 0.29
CA ILE A 656 11.43 -24.76 1.60
C ILE A 656 12.48 -24.81 2.73
N SER A 657 13.64 -25.44 2.47
CA SER A 657 14.72 -25.59 3.46
C SER A 657 15.52 -24.32 3.73
N SER A 658 15.31 -23.25 2.95
CA SER A 658 16.16 -22.06 2.96
C SER A 658 15.96 -21.12 4.15
N ALA A 659 14.82 -21.19 4.82
CA ALA A 659 14.50 -20.38 6.00
C ALA A 659 13.32 -20.98 6.77
N GLU A 660 12.99 -20.46 7.95
CA GLU A 660 11.75 -20.76 8.69
C GLU A 660 11.22 -19.49 9.38
N GLY A 661 9.94 -19.50 9.77
CA GLY A 661 9.31 -18.35 10.41
C GLY A 661 9.40 -17.06 9.58
N LEU A 662 9.76 -15.95 10.23
CA LEU A 662 9.86 -14.63 9.59
C LEU A 662 11.21 -14.33 8.93
N SER A 663 12.17 -15.26 9.02
CA SER A 663 13.47 -15.12 8.38
C SER A 663 13.33 -15.07 6.86
N ASP A 664 14.07 -14.16 6.23
CA ASP A 664 14.13 -14.10 4.78
C ASP A 664 14.99 -15.26 4.27
N ALA A 665 14.48 -15.95 3.26
CA ALA A 665 15.19 -16.98 2.52
C ALA A 665 16.24 -16.34 1.60
N ASP A 666 17.38 -16.99 1.42
CA ASP A 666 18.35 -16.62 0.39
C ASP A 666 18.49 -17.77 -0.61
N TRP A 667 18.14 -17.50 -1.87
CA TRP A 667 18.34 -18.47 -2.93
C TRP A 667 19.79 -18.44 -3.39
N ARG A 668 20.39 -19.64 -3.50
CA ARG A 668 21.69 -19.89 -4.15
C ARG A 668 21.64 -21.18 -4.95
N GLY A 669 22.00 -21.10 -6.23
CA GLY A 669 21.89 -22.24 -7.16
C GLY A 669 22.84 -23.38 -6.85
N GLU A 670 23.96 -23.08 -6.20
CA GLU A 670 24.94 -24.05 -5.72
C GLU A 670 24.31 -25.07 -4.78
N ASN A 671 23.38 -24.65 -3.92
CA ASN A 671 22.71 -25.51 -2.94
C ASN A 671 21.89 -26.63 -3.60
N ILE A 672 21.38 -26.43 -4.82
CA ILE A 672 20.57 -27.43 -5.54
C ILE A 672 21.42 -28.63 -5.95
N LYS A 673 22.66 -28.40 -6.38
CA LYS A 673 23.59 -29.48 -6.75
C LYS A 673 23.91 -30.36 -5.56
N THR A 674 24.11 -29.76 -4.39
CA THR A 674 24.32 -30.50 -3.13
C THR A 674 23.12 -31.39 -2.76
N PHE A 675 21.88 -30.94 -3.02
CA PHE A 675 20.70 -31.82 -2.79
C PHE A 675 20.69 -33.01 -3.75
N LEU A 676 21.03 -32.80 -5.02
CA LEU A 676 21.13 -33.91 -5.98
C LEU A 676 22.24 -34.91 -5.60
N GLU A 677 23.36 -34.42 -5.09
CA GLU A 677 24.44 -35.26 -4.56
C GLU A 677 24.01 -36.06 -3.33
N ARG A 678 23.22 -35.47 -2.42
CA ARG A 678 22.70 -36.17 -1.23
C ARG A 678 21.66 -37.25 -1.52
N ILE A 679 20.91 -37.10 -2.61
CA ILE A 679 19.88 -38.06 -3.04
C ILE A 679 20.51 -39.26 -3.78
N ASN A 680 21.67 -39.05 -4.39
CA ASN A 680 22.49 -40.07 -5.05
C ASN A 680 23.31 -40.88 -4.06
#